data_AF-A0A1V6T647-F1
#
_entry.id   AF-A0A1V6T647-F1
#
_cell.length_a   1.000
_cell.length_b   1.000
_cell.length_c   1.000
_cell.angle_alpha   90.00
_cell.angle_beta   90.00
_cell.angle_gamma   90.00
#
_symmetry.space_group_name_H-M   'P 1'
#
loop_
_entity.id
_entity.type
_entity.pdbx_description
1 polymer ?
#
loop_
_entity_poly.entity_id
_entity_poly.type
_entity_poly.pdbx_seq_one_letter_code
_entity_poly.pdbx_strand_id
1 'polypeptide(L)'
;MPYIARADELPEIAQRGGLVDPRADHQHAFNKRISCRDVTDFISNTAEVSPLELRDKKAAARHTADNKSRLYKILARTNELNRPFSVRGAEQPISDLLPGLVVSGGLSRSPAFDCNPVVSHWGDRTDEYSAEDPNATVRLTSTWNTIHVRGEGLNRESPHGAPCWALKSHGISPIESGAPKFSQQYDSENDTLTTTVNLARRADTEKTQGVLGAASSISWLRNARVADAVDCAVGLLADAATLLEARDKVVTSGNTEKLDFAEVRPVDMPSWANARKPLAPKLSGVADSPDQVTDDLFAAELCQGPIINTSIFSMSVGYNRGVYGGSISGLWSIMDSAFVLDYSIGVHNSAVSDRLSFAFAEVTAAAEASASAGPHIDDIRIVKGCNYGCLRQKTIIEDDDPIESAPCMVVWNDLDRLARYKLADAVFCHVYYDSGGGEQMAAIAGLGCVAHDWIDLGPDMMCGEVSNIIPSLTRGSLEEGPLAEVYARLIGAMIWYRNNDPYNPAALCLLFTHWWQLSNCRHRPITLLGRTDFGVEAAIAPIMPEGRPELEHFRASGTRVERGQGPMSSSEERLKALLATDILPQTRGVVDHLVNPVLDYVKGADTLPAETEFVGHVLSAELAYPQGQKILELWDLAIVMWECGAMWGAGIAGLCYTHTGKVNCDRARHDLADHTWT
;
A
#
# COMPACT_ATOMS: atom_id res chain seq x y z
N MET A 1 36.18 -17.09 9.87
CA MET A 1 35.40 -16.31 10.86
C MET A 1 34.58 -15.31 10.09
N PRO A 2 33.31 -15.63 9.82
CA PRO A 2 32.32 -14.55 9.65
C PRO A 2 30.88 -14.92 10.07
N TYR A 3 30.07 -13.87 10.10
CA TYR A 3 28.64 -13.71 10.37
C TYR A 3 28.15 -13.89 11.81
N ILE A 4 28.14 -12.77 12.54
CA ILE A 4 27.56 -12.67 13.88
C ILE A 4 26.12 -12.16 13.77
N ALA A 5 25.18 -13.10 13.82
CA ALA A 5 23.78 -12.87 14.10
C ALA A 5 23.59 -12.49 15.58
N ARG A 6 23.96 -11.27 15.99
CA ARG A 6 24.10 -10.91 17.40
C ARG A 6 22.73 -10.66 18.06
N ALA A 7 22.02 -11.75 18.34
CA ALA A 7 20.88 -11.73 19.27
C ALA A 7 21.34 -11.44 20.72
N ASP A 8 22.62 -11.68 21.02
CA ASP A 8 23.19 -11.63 22.37
C ASP A 8 23.10 -10.25 23.06
N GLU A 9 22.95 -9.18 22.28
CA GLU A 9 22.80 -7.80 22.79
C GLU A 9 21.32 -7.35 22.82
N LEU A 10 20.41 -8.13 22.24
CA LEU A 10 18.99 -7.79 22.20
C LEU A 10 18.29 -8.22 23.50
N PRO A 11 17.40 -7.37 24.05
CA PRO A 11 16.61 -7.74 25.23
C PRO A 11 15.84 -9.04 25.05
N GLU A 12 15.65 -9.80 26.13
CA GLU A 12 14.90 -11.08 26.12
C GLU A 12 13.49 -10.94 25.52
N ILE A 13 12.87 -9.77 25.67
CA ILE A 13 11.55 -9.48 25.11
C ILE A 13 11.57 -9.34 23.58
N ALA A 14 12.67 -8.84 23.02
CA ALA A 14 12.90 -8.82 21.57
C ALA A 14 12.99 -10.22 20.98
N GLN A 15 13.72 -11.09 21.68
CA GLN A 15 13.95 -12.46 21.26
C GLN A 15 12.67 -13.32 21.35
N ARG A 16 11.76 -12.99 22.28
CA ARG A 16 10.49 -13.70 22.48
C ARG A 16 9.32 -13.16 21.65
N GLY A 17 9.55 -12.13 20.83
CA GLY A 17 8.49 -11.47 20.05
C GLY A 17 7.49 -10.71 20.91
N GLY A 18 7.86 -10.28 22.12
CA GLY A 18 6.94 -9.66 23.06
C GLY A 18 6.38 -8.32 22.57
N LEU A 19 5.10 -8.10 22.82
CA LEU A 19 4.44 -6.80 22.68
C LEU A 19 4.85 -5.91 23.86
N VAL A 20 5.86 -5.08 23.67
CA VAL A 20 5.98 -3.86 24.48
C VAL A 20 5.50 -2.74 23.61
N ASP A 21 4.24 -2.34 23.79
CA ASP A 21 3.77 -1.03 23.38
C ASP A 21 4.15 -0.04 24.49
N PRO A 22 5.21 0.76 24.33
CA PRO A 22 5.62 1.73 25.33
C PRO A 22 5.02 3.10 24.97
N ARG A 23 3.86 3.09 24.28
CA ARG A 23 3.00 4.21 23.86
C ARG A 23 3.77 5.50 23.65
N ALA A 24 4.68 5.47 22.66
CA ALA A 24 5.28 6.61 21.94
C ALA A 24 5.97 7.74 22.74
N ASP A 25 5.87 7.76 24.06
CA ASP A 25 6.39 8.83 24.88
C ASP A 25 7.92 8.80 24.78
N HIS A 26 8.49 9.89 24.23
CA HIS A 26 9.92 10.24 24.17
C HIS A 26 10.70 10.04 22.87
N GLN A 27 10.13 9.51 21.77
CA GLN A 27 10.81 9.65 20.46
C GLN A 27 10.62 11.07 19.94
N HIS A 28 11.66 11.90 20.09
CA HIS A 28 11.62 13.33 19.77
C HIS A 28 11.19 13.62 18.32
N ALA A 29 11.46 12.70 17.39
CA ALA A 29 11.03 12.80 15.99
C ALA A 29 9.49 12.94 15.87
N PHE A 30 8.72 12.12 16.58
CA PHE A 30 7.27 12.05 16.44
C PHE A 30 6.51 13.27 16.98
N ASN A 31 7.18 14.12 17.76
CA ASN A 31 6.61 15.38 18.27
C ASN A 31 6.85 16.58 17.34
N LYS A 32 7.65 16.42 16.28
CA LYS A 32 7.97 17.49 15.32
C LYS A 32 6.95 17.57 14.19
N ARG A 33 7.01 18.66 13.42
CA ARG A 33 6.24 18.79 12.18
C ARG A 33 6.65 17.68 11.21
N ILE A 34 5.67 17.04 10.60
CA ILE A 34 5.86 16.07 9.52
C ILE A 34 6.08 16.88 8.24
N SER A 35 7.25 16.77 7.61
CA SER A 35 7.57 17.57 6.43
C SER A 35 8.68 16.92 5.60
N CYS A 36 8.69 17.25 4.30
CA CYS A 36 9.78 16.98 3.37
C CYS A 36 9.92 18.16 2.38
N ARG A 37 10.96 18.11 1.54
CA ARG A 37 11.25 19.10 0.51
C ARG A 37 10.09 19.26 -0.46
N ASP A 38 9.53 18.16 -0.97
CA ASP A 38 8.44 18.21 -1.97
C ASP A 38 7.19 18.94 -1.47
N VAL A 39 6.82 18.78 -0.19
CA VAL A 39 5.73 19.56 0.42
C VAL A 39 6.04 21.05 0.40
N THR A 40 7.26 21.41 0.80
CA THR A 40 7.68 22.81 0.88
C THR A 40 7.70 23.43 -0.51
N ASP A 41 8.24 22.72 -1.48
CA ASP A 41 8.32 23.15 -2.87
C ASP A 41 6.92 23.30 -3.47
N PHE A 42 6.02 22.34 -3.26
CA PHE A 42 4.64 22.40 -3.74
C PHE A 42 3.90 23.61 -3.15
N ILE A 43 3.89 23.75 -1.81
CA ILE A 43 3.19 24.85 -1.14
C ILE A 43 3.77 26.21 -1.57
N SER A 44 5.09 26.34 -1.69
CA SER A 44 5.73 27.59 -2.10
C SER A 44 5.38 27.96 -3.55
N ASN A 45 5.33 26.97 -4.46
CA ASN A 45 4.92 27.21 -5.85
C ASN A 45 3.47 27.67 -5.95
N THR A 46 2.55 27.09 -5.17
CA THR A 46 1.14 27.55 -5.17
C THR A 46 0.97 28.98 -4.66
N ALA A 47 1.89 29.46 -3.82
CA ALA A 47 1.88 30.83 -3.30
C ALA A 47 2.43 31.88 -4.30
N GLU A 48 3.35 31.49 -5.20
CA GLU A 48 3.97 32.39 -6.17
C GLU A 48 3.28 32.40 -7.55
N VAL A 49 2.48 31.38 -7.86
CA VAL A 49 1.79 31.30 -9.16
C VAL A 49 0.44 32.03 -9.09
N SER A 50 0.46 33.33 -9.40
CA SER A 50 -0.64 33.93 -10.15
C SER A 50 -0.32 33.77 -11.65
N PRO A 51 -0.99 32.87 -12.40
CA PRO A 51 -0.74 32.74 -13.85
C PRO A 51 -1.34 33.93 -14.64
N LEU A 52 -1.68 35.04 -13.98
CA LEU A 52 -2.42 36.16 -14.56
C LEU A 52 -1.55 37.31 -15.12
N GLU A 53 -0.28 37.07 -15.42
CA GLU A 53 0.52 38.00 -16.24
C GLU A 53 1.08 37.37 -17.51
N LEU A 54 0.24 36.64 -18.25
CA LEU A 54 0.35 36.67 -19.71
C LEU A 54 -1.05 36.64 -20.33
N ARG A 55 -1.34 37.76 -21.01
CA ARG A 55 -2.57 38.07 -21.71
C ARG A 55 -2.93 36.96 -22.70
N ASP A 56 -3.80 36.06 -22.29
CA ASP A 56 -4.81 35.50 -23.17
C ASP A 56 -6.11 35.32 -22.40
N LYS A 57 -7.20 35.64 -23.10
CA LYS A 57 -8.52 35.96 -22.54
C LYS A 57 -8.95 35.01 -21.43
N LYS A 58 -9.05 35.57 -20.21
CA LYS A 58 -9.72 35.00 -19.05
C LYS A 58 -10.99 34.23 -19.48
N ALA A 59 -10.90 32.90 -19.52
CA ALA A 59 -12.00 32.08 -19.03
C ALA A 59 -12.04 32.32 -17.51
N ALA A 60 -12.61 33.46 -17.11
CA ALA A 60 -12.97 33.70 -15.73
C ALA A 60 -14.02 32.64 -15.38
N ALA A 61 -13.50 31.54 -14.84
CA ALA A 61 -14.20 30.54 -14.06
C ALA A 61 -15.39 31.15 -13.32
N ARG A 62 -16.60 30.95 -13.85
CA ARG A 62 -17.86 31.03 -13.10
C ARG A 62 -17.96 29.86 -12.09
N HIS A 63 -16.85 29.42 -11.49
CA HIS A 63 -16.75 28.14 -10.78
C HIS A 63 -17.16 28.19 -9.30
N THR A 64 -17.38 29.35 -8.68
CA THR A 64 -17.77 29.42 -7.27
C THR A 64 -19.28 29.34 -7.03
N ALA A 65 -20.12 29.81 -7.97
CA ALA A 65 -21.57 29.76 -7.84
C ALA A 65 -22.19 28.44 -8.35
N ASP A 66 -21.66 27.87 -9.44
CA ASP A 66 -22.20 26.64 -10.03
C ASP A 66 -21.88 25.39 -9.18
N ASN A 67 -20.71 25.34 -8.53
CA ASN A 67 -20.35 24.25 -7.62
C ASN A 67 -21.24 24.20 -6.37
N LYS A 68 -21.60 25.36 -5.78
CA LYS A 68 -22.58 25.43 -4.69
C LYS A 68 -23.97 25.02 -5.15
N SER A 69 -24.41 25.44 -6.35
CA SER A 69 -25.69 25.04 -6.95
C SER A 69 -25.78 23.52 -7.19
N ARG A 70 -24.71 22.92 -7.72
CA ARG A 70 -24.59 21.46 -7.91
C ARG A 70 -24.56 20.72 -6.58
N LEU A 71 -23.82 21.22 -5.59
CA LEU A 71 -23.84 20.70 -4.22
C LEU A 71 -25.25 20.74 -3.63
N TYR A 72 -25.96 21.88 -3.72
CA TYR A 72 -27.32 21.99 -3.20
C TYR A 72 -28.28 21.03 -3.90
N LYS A 73 -28.09 20.73 -5.18
CA LYS A 73 -28.87 19.69 -5.88
C LYS A 73 -28.52 18.28 -5.38
N ILE A 74 -27.25 17.98 -5.17
CA ILE A 74 -26.80 16.68 -4.60
C ILE A 74 -27.33 16.51 -3.18
N LEU A 75 -27.16 17.53 -2.32
CA LEU A 75 -27.67 17.56 -0.94
C LEU A 75 -29.20 17.51 -0.87
N ALA A 76 -29.90 18.20 -1.78
CA ALA A 76 -31.37 18.14 -1.85
C ALA A 76 -31.87 16.73 -2.22
N ARG A 77 -31.14 16.01 -3.08
CA ARG A 77 -31.43 14.60 -3.38
C ARG A 77 -31.02 13.65 -2.26
N THR A 78 -30.17 14.07 -1.33
CA THR A 78 -29.89 13.25 -0.14
C THR A 78 -31.11 13.11 0.77
N ASN A 79 -32.03 14.08 0.75
CA ASN A 79 -33.33 13.94 1.41
C ASN A 79 -34.23 12.87 0.74
N GLU A 80 -33.99 12.52 -0.53
CA GLU A 80 -34.66 11.41 -1.25
C GLU A 80 -34.15 10.04 -0.75
N LEU A 81 -33.03 9.99 0.00
CA LEU A 81 -32.46 8.75 0.55
C LEU A 81 -33.14 8.25 1.82
N ASN A 82 -34.14 8.96 2.37
CA ASN A 82 -34.92 8.57 3.57
C ASN A 82 -34.06 8.07 4.75
N ARG A 83 -32.89 8.68 4.99
CA ARG A 83 -32.01 8.25 6.09
C ARG A 83 -31.37 9.43 6.81
N PRO A 84 -31.32 9.41 8.15
CA PRO A 84 -30.47 10.31 8.88
C PRO A 84 -29.03 9.95 8.53
N PHE A 85 -28.25 10.92 8.04
CA PHE A 85 -26.80 10.83 8.15
C PHE A 85 -26.46 10.48 9.60
N SER A 86 -25.56 9.52 9.84
CA SER A 86 -24.98 9.43 11.17
C SER A 86 -24.38 10.80 11.48
N VAL A 87 -24.77 11.36 12.62
CA VAL A 87 -24.21 12.63 13.07
C VAL A 87 -22.72 12.36 13.23
N ARG A 88 -21.87 13.05 12.47
CA ARG A 88 -20.43 13.02 12.70
C ARG A 88 -20.21 13.36 14.17
N GLY A 89 -19.76 12.38 14.95
CA GLY A 89 -19.32 12.63 16.31
C GLY A 89 -17.99 13.35 16.23
N ALA A 90 -17.78 14.39 17.04
CA ALA A 90 -16.47 15.00 17.20
C ALA A 90 -15.43 14.02 17.82
N GLU A 91 -15.89 12.86 18.29
CA GLU A 91 -15.10 11.82 18.92
C GLU A 91 -14.74 10.66 17.96
N GLN A 92 -15.08 10.75 16.66
CA GLN A 92 -14.80 9.66 15.71
C GLN A 92 -13.38 9.76 15.11
N PRO A 93 -12.65 8.64 14.93
CA PRO A 93 -11.31 8.63 14.32
C PRO A 93 -11.20 9.38 12.98
N ILE A 94 -12.25 9.33 12.15
CA ILE A 94 -12.29 9.99 10.84
C ILE A 94 -12.35 11.52 10.98
N SER A 95 -13.00 12.06 12.02
CA SER A 95 -13.11 13.52 12.18
C SER A 95 -11.77 14.18 12.48
N ASP A 96 -10.81 13.44 13.04
CA ASP A 96 -9.45 13.92 13.31
C ASP A 96 -8.67 14.15 12.02
N LEU A 97 -8.87 13.32 11.00
CA LEU A 97 -8.19 13.40 9.70
C LEU A 97 -8.98 14.21 8.66
N LEU A 98 -10.31 14.23 8.78
CA LEU A 98 -11.23 14.88 7.84
C LEU A 98 -12.25 15.81 8.54
N PRO A 99 -11.79 16.92 9.15
CA PRO A 99 -12.72 17.89 9.73
C PRO A 99 -13.52 18.59 8.61
N GLY A 100 -14.85 18.53 8.69
CA GLY A 100 -15.77 19.29 7.82
C GLY A 100 -16.24 18.61 6.51
N LEU A 101 -17.23 19.25 5.86
CA LEU A 101 -17.79 18.79 4.59
C LEU A 101 -16.85 19.19 3.43
N VAL A 102 -16.30 18.22 2.71
CA VAL A 102 -15.46 18.48 1.54
C VAL A 102 -16.35 18.67 0.31
N VAL A 103 -16.42 19.89 -0.20
CA VAL A 103 -17.24 20.28 -1.35
C VAL A 103 -16.32 20.69 -2.48
N SER A 104 -15.90 19.74 -3.32
CA SER A 104 -15.33 20.07 -4.63
C SER A 104 -15.82 19.08 -5.69
N GLY A 105 -15.89 19.55 -6.93
CA GLY A 105 -16.55 18.84 -8.02
C GLY A 105 -15.61 17.92 -8.79
N GLY A 106 -14.71 17.19 -8.13
CA GLY A 106 -13.82 16.15 -8.68
C GLY A 106 -13.03 16.54 -9.96
N LEU A 107 -11.70 16.60 -9.85
CA LEU A 107 -10.81 16.54 -11.01
C LEU A 107 -10.01 15.27 -10.84
N SER A 108 -10.09 14.34 -11.79
CA SER A 108 -9.06 13.34 -11.92
C SER A 108 -7.89 13.96 -12.63
N ARG A 109 -6.79 14.08 -11.91
CA ARG A 109 -5.48 14.21 -12.51
C ARG A 109 -4.86 12.81 -12.37
N SER A 110 -4.34 12.24 -13.45
CA SER A 110 -3.18 11.35 -13.29
C SER A 110 -2.05 12.32 -12.91
N PRO A 111 -1.55 12.34 -11.66
CA PRO A 111 -0.52 13.29 -11.25
C PRO A 111 0.51 13.45 -12.35
N ALA A 112 0.98 14.68 -12.59
CA ALA A 112 2.04 14.87 -13.57
C ALA A 112 3.26 14.09 -13.10
N PHE A 113 3.39 12.88 -13.59
CA PHE A 113 4.64 12.16 -13.60
C PHE A 113 5.61 13.11 -14.30
N ASP A 114 6.62 13.57 -13.56
CA ASP A 114 7.69 14.44 -14.05
C ASP A 114 8.28 13.90 -15.37
N CYS A 115 7.67 14.26 -16.49
CA CYS A 115 8.06 13.88 -17.84
C CYS A 115 7.86 12.40 -18.25
N ASN A 116 7.00 11.59 -17.60
CA ASN A 116 6.64 10.27 -18.15
C ASN A 116 5.31 10.34 -18.93
N PRO A 117 5.22 9.79 -20.15
CA PRO A 117 3.98 9.65 -20.89
C PRO A 117 3.14 8.54 -20.26
N VAL A 118 2.52 8.84 -19.11
CA VAL A 118 1.58 7.92 -18.49
C VAL A 118 0.22 8.24 -19.09
N VAL A 119 -0.31 7.29 -19.86
CA VAL A 119 -1.66 7.43 -20.40
C VAL A 119 -2.63 7.50 -19.23
N SER A 120 -3.64 8.35 -19.33
CA SER A 120 -4.66 8.47 -18.28
C SER A 120 -5.28 7.09 -18.04
N HIS A 121 -4.91 6.41 -16.96
CA HIS A 121 -5.42 5.07 -16.58
C HIS A 121 -6.95 5.03 -16.41
N TRP A 122 -7.59 6.20 -16.40
CA TRP A 122 -9.04 6.38 -16.40
C TRP A 122 -9.69 6.24 -17.78
N GLY A 123 -8.97 6.56 -18.86
CA GLY A 123 -9.49 6.56 -20.23
C GLY A 123 -9.15 5.30 -21.03
N ASP A 124 -8.09 4.60 -20.65
CA ASP A 124 -7.56 3.45 -21.40
C ASP A 124 -8.11 2.10 -20.93
N ARG A 125 -8.83 2.09 -19.80
CA ARG A 125 -9.27 0.87 -19.10
C ARG A 125 -10.79 0.73 -19.11
N THR A 126 -11.43 1.25 -20.15
CA THR A 126 -12.89 1.40 -20.24
C THR A 126 -13.65 0.10 -20.50
N ASP A 127 -12.95 -1.01 -20.52
CA ASP A 127 -13.45 -2.37 -20.68
C ASP A 127 -13.20 -3.25 -19.44
N GLU A 128 -12.69 -2.67 -18.35
CA GLU A 128 -12.54 -3.37 -17.07
C GLU A 128 -13.83 -3.30 -16.23
N TYR A 129 -14.27 -4.47 -15.76
CA TYR A 129 -15.44 -4.64 -14.91
C TYR A 129 -15.03 -5.42 -13.64
N SER A 130 -15.84 -5.31 -12.59
CA SER A 130 -15.79 -6.23 -11.45
C SER A 130 -16.97 -7.18 -11.47
N ALA A 131 -16.82 -8.33 -10.80
CA ALA A 131 -17.95 -9.22 -10.51
C ALA A 131 -19.12 -8.48 -9.82
N GLU A 132 -20.31 -9.06 -9.88
CA GLU A 132 -21.48 -8.54 -9.17
C GLU A 132 -21.25 -8.59 -7.65
N ASP A 133 -21.66 -7.53 -6.95
CA ASP A 133 -21.72 -7.53 -5.48
C ASP A 133 -23.16 -7.89 -5.05
N PRO A 134 -23.43 -9.13 -4.57
CA PRO A 134 -24.78 -9.57 -4.24
C PRO A 134 -25.38 -8.80 -3.07
N ASN A 135 -24.56 -8.11 -2.27
CA ASN A 135 -25.00 -7.31 -1.13
C ASN A 135 -25.20 -5.83 -1.49
N ALA A 136 -24.91 -5.44 -2.73
CA ALA A 136 -25.07 -4.07 -3.17
C ALA A 136 -26.55 -3.67 -3.23
N THR A 137 -26.84 -2.50 -2.67
CA THR A 137 -28.21 -1.94 -2.61
C THR A 137 -28.29 -0.53 -3.15
N VAL A 138 -27.14 0.10 -3.38
CA VAL A 138 -27.01 1.48 -3.85
C VAL A 138 -26.11 1.48 -5.08
N ARG A 139 -26.53 2.23 -6.09
CA ARG A 139 -25.73 2.53 -7.27
C ARG A 139 -25.33 4.00 -7.24
N LEU A 140 -24.06 4.26 -7.50
CA LEU A 140 -23.48 5.59 -7.68
C LEU A 140 -22.98 5.70 -9.11
N THR A 141 -23.40 6.73 -9.82
CA THR A 141 -22.97 6.98 -11.20
C THR A 141 -22.37 8.37 -11.29
N SER A 142 -21.19 8.46 -11.89
CA SER A 142 -20.48 9.72 -12.14
C SER A 142 -20.18 9.83 -13.63
N THR A 143 -20.45 10.99 -14.21
CA THR A 143 -20.01 11.30 -15.58
C THR A 143 -18.94 12.36 -15.53
N TRP A 144 -17.93 12.21 -16.39
CA TRP A 144 -16.75 13.03 -16.46
C TRP A 144 -16.52 13.48 -17.89
N ASN A 145 -16.03 14.70 -18.07
CA ASN A 145 -15.60 15.19 -19.38
C ASN A 145 -14.10 15.42 -19.38
N THR A 146 -13.46 15.29 -20.54
CA THR A 146 -12.06 15.65 -20.71
C THR A 146 -11.90 17.18 -20.55
N ILE A 147 -10.93 17.59 -19.76
CA ILE A 147 -10.44 18.95 -19.67
C ILE A 147 -8.92 18.94 -19.84
N HIS A 148 -8.33 20.11 -20.12
CA HIS A 148 -6.87 20.25 -20.19
C HIS A 148 -6.43 21.23 -19.11
N VAL A 149 -5.48 20.81 -18.29
CA VAL A 149 -4.99 21.61 -17.17
C VAL A 149 -3.52 21.94 -17.39
N ARG A 150 -3.19 23.23 -17.28
CA ARG A 150 -1.80 23.72 -17.28
C ARG A 150 -1.42 24.00 -15.83
N GLY A 151 -0.51 23.22 -15.23
CA GLY A 151 -0.06 23.49 -13.85
C GLY A 151 0.88 22.46 -13.24
N GLU A 152 1.89 23.00 -12.53
CA GLU A 152 2.86 22.43 -11.57
C GLU A 152 3.38 21.01 -11.87
N GLY A 153 4.60 20.97 -12.42
CA GLY A 153 5.27 19.78 -12.98
C GLY A 153 5.81 20.10 -14.38
N LEU A 154 7.03 19.66 -14.71
CA LEU A 154 7.73 20.02 -15.97
C LEU A 154 6.92 19.60 -17.21
N ASN A 155 6.23 20.56 -17.83
CA ASN A 155 5.43 20.42 -19.06
C ASN A 155 6.29 20.21 -20.33
N ARG A 156 7.32 19.35 -20.28
CA ARG A 156 8.23 19.20 -21.43
C ARG A 156 7.55 18.62 -22.68
N GLU A 157 6.48 17.84 -22.52
CA GLU A 157 5.86 17.11 -23.64
C GLU A 157 4.41 17.52 -24.00
N SER A 158 3.71 18.30 -23.16
CA SER A 158 2.36 18.79 -23.47
C SER A 158 2.26 20.33 -23.42
N PRO A 159 2.59 21.03 -24.51
CA PRO A 159 2.52 22.50 -24.58
C PRO A 159 1.08 23.07 -24.39
N HIS A 160 0.06 22.22 -24.47
CA HIS A 160 -1.34 22.60 -24.27
C HIS A 160 -1.88 22.31 -22.85
N GLY A 161 -1.14 21.57 -22.01
CA GLY A 161 -1.58 21.09 -20.70
C GLY A 161 -1.89 19.59 -20.69
N ALA A 162 -1.81 18.93 -19.54
CA ALA A 162 -2.12 17.51 -19.42
C ALA A 162 -3.65 17.27 -19.51
N PRO A 163 -4.11 16.20 -20.19
CA PRO A 163 -5.52 15.81 -20.16
C PRO A 163 -5.91 15.38 -18.74
N CYS A 164 -7.10 15.77 -18.30
CA CYS A 164 -7.68 15.47 -16.98
C CYS A 164 -9.18 15.23 -17.13
N TRP A 165 -9.80 14.59 -16.14
CA TRP A 165 -11.25 14.37 -16.12
C TRP A 165 -11.93 15.31 -15.13
N ALA A 166 -12.94 16.06 -15.57
CA ALA A 166 -13.75 16.91 -14.70
C ALA A 166 -15.13 16.31 -14.46
N LEU A 167 -15.56 16.22 -13.21
CA LEU A 167 -16.87 15.71 -12.86
C LEU A 167 -17.97 16.61 -13.45
N LYS A 168 -18.77 16.02 -14.32
CA LYS A 168 -19.92 16.66 -14.97
C LYS A 168 -21.19 16.47 -14.15
N SER A 169 -21.45 15.23 -13.74
CA SER A 169 -22.60 14.90 -12.91
C SER A 169 -22.31 13.72 -12.00
N HIS A 170 -23.03 13.65 -10.90
CA HIS A 170 -22.99 12.56 -9.95
C HIS A 170 -24.42 12.26 -9.47
N GLY A 171 -24.77 10.99 -9.36
CA GLY A 171 -26.09 10.54 -8.99
C GLY A 171 -26.07 9.27 -8.15
N ILE A 172 -27.08 9.14 -7.30
CA ILE A 172 -27.33 7.97 -6.46
C ILE A 172 -28.69 7.40 -6.87
N SER A 173 -28.74 6.09 -7.11
CA SER A 173 -29.92 5.37 -7.58
C SER A 173 -29.98 3.98 -6.93
N PRO A 174 -31.12 3.27 -7.02
CA PRO A 174 -31.15 1.83 -6.75
C PRO A 174 -30.26 1.05 -7.74
N ILE A 175 -29.81 -0.12 -7.30
CA ILE A 175 -29.07 -1.09 -8.13
C ILE A 175 -29.94 -1.66 -9.26
N GLU A 176 -29.31 -1.96 -10.39
CA GLU A 176 -29.90 -2.75 -11.46
C GLU A 176 -29.53 -4.22 -11.30
N SER A 177 -30.49 -5.12 -11.51
CA SER A 177 -30.24 -6.56 -11.39
C SER A 177 -29.14 -7.01 -12.35
N GLY A 178 -28.16 -7.76 -11.84
CA GLY A 178 -27.04 -8.26 -12.65
C GLY A 178 -25.96 -7.22 -12.96
N ALA A 179 -25.97 -6.06 -12.27
CA ALA A 179 -24.98 -5.02 -12.52
C ALA A 179 -23.63 -5.34 -11.84
N PRO A 180 -22.49 -5.13 -12.53
CA PRO A 180 -21.16 -5.36 -11.96
C PRO A 180 -20.90 -4.41 -10.80
N LYS A 181 -20.09 -4.80 -9.81
CA LYS A 181 -19.72 -3.93 -8.68
C LYS A 181 -19.11 -2.61 -9.17
N PHE A 182 -18.23 -2.68 -10.14
CA PHE A 182 -17.60 -1.53 -10.77
C PHE A 182 -17.70 -1.66 -12.29
N SER A 183 -17.98 -0.56 -12.97
CA SER A 183 -17.84 -0.43 -14.41
C SER A 183 -17.46 0.99 -14.80
N GLN A 184 -16.74 1.10 -15.90
CA GLN A 184 -16.49 2.38 -16.55
C GLN A 184 -16.60 2.25 -18.06
N GLN A 185 -17.09 3.29 -18.72
CA GLN A 185 -17.27 3.32 -20.16
C GLN A 185 -16.97 4.72 -20.69
N TYR A 186 -16.16 4.81 -21.74
CA TYR A 186 -15.91 6.05 -22.44
C TYR A 186 -16.75 6.14 -23.71
N ASP A 187 -17.48 7.24 -23.85
CA ASP A 187 -18.22 7.62 -25.05
C ASP A 187 -17.43 8.70 -25.79
N SER A 188 -16.82 8.31 -26.91
CA SER A 188 -16.03 9.21 -27.76
C SER A 188 -16.86 10.25 -28.50
N GLU A 189 -18.16 10.01 -28.74
CA GLU A 189 -19.02 10.98 -29.44
C GLU A 189 -19.32 12.18 -28.55
N ASN A 190 -19.49 11.92 -27.25
CA ASN A 190 -19.85 12.93 -26.25
C ASN A 190 -18.68 13.36 -25.37
N ASP A 191 -17.47 12.83 -25.61
CA ASP A 191 -16.26 13.02 -24.79
C ASP A 191 -16.57 12.86 -23.29
N THR A 192 -17.26 11.75 -22.98
CA THR A 192 -17.80 11.49 -21.64
C THR A 192 -17.36 10.13 -21.13
N LEU A 193 -16.63 10.11 -20.02
CA LEU A 193 -16.37 8.91 -19.24
C LEU A 193 -17.48 8.73 -18.20
N THR A 194 -18.14 7.59 -18.18
CA THR A 194 -19.11 7.23 -17.16
C THR A 194 -18.51 6.18 -16.24
N THR A 195 -18.54 6.41 -14.94
CA THR A 195 -18.15 5.41 -13.93
C THR A 195 -19.35 5.07 -13.07
N THR A 196 -19.60 3.79 -12.88
CA THR A 196 -20.67 3.28 -12.02
C THR A 196 -20.07 2.36 -10.97
N VAL A 197 -20.49 2.54 -9.72
CA VAL A 197 -20.20 1.60 -8.64
C VAL A 197 -21.50 1.19 -7.94
N ASN A 198 -21.62 -0.10 -7.63
CA ASN A 198 -22.69 -0.69 -6.85
C ASN A 198 -22.14 -1.09 -5.47
N LEU A 199 -22.70 -0.52 -4.41
CA LEU A 199 -22.17 -0.62 -3.06
C LEU A 199 -23.16 -1.25 -2.09
N ALA A 200 -22.62 -2.07 -1.20
CA ALA A 200 -23.33 -2.62 -0.05
C ALA A 200 -23.49 -1.57 1.04
N ARG A 201 -24.63 -1.62 1.74
CA ARG A 201 -24.86 -0.82 2.95
C ARG A 201 -24.38 -1.61 4.15
N ARG A 202 -23.28 -1.20 4.76
CA ARG A 202 -22.76 -1.82 6.00
C ARG A 202 -23.26 -1.01 7.20
N ALA A 203 -23.85 -1.70 8.17
CA ALA A 203 -24.36 -1.08 9.39
C ALA A 203 -23.25 -1.05 10.45
N ASP A 204 -23.18 0.05 11.19
CA ASP A 204 -22.28 0.13 12.34
C ASP A 204 -22.71 -0.81 13.47
N THR A 205 -21.71 -1.32 14.19
CA THR A 205 -21.85 -2.10 15.42
C THR A 205 -21.23 -1.32 16.58
N GLU A 206 -21.37 -1.84 17.80
CA GLU A 206 -20.69 -1.27 18.98
C GLU A 206 -19.16 -1.25 18.78
N LYS A 207 -18.59 -2.27 18.12
CA LYS A 207 -17.14 -2.35 17.83
C LYS A 207 -16.68 -1.32 16.79
N THR A 208 -17.52 -1.00 15.79
CA THR A 208 -17.12 -0.07 14.71
C THR A 208 -17.41 1.40 15.02
N GLN A 209 -18.13 1.69 16.11
CA GLN A 209 -18.32 3.04 16.68
C GLN A 209 -18.74 4.14 15.69
N GLY A 210 -19.54 3.80 14.67
CA GLY A 210 -20.05 4.78 13.71
C GLY A 210 -19.07 5.13 12.57
N VAL A 211 -17.88 4.51 12.53
CA VAL A 211 -16.84 4.76 11.53
C VAL A 211 -17.30 4.34 10.12
N LEU A 212 -18.04 3.22 9.99
CA LEU A 212 -18.51 2.72 8.70
C LEU A 212 -19.48 3.71 8.04
N GLY A 213 -20.47 4.18 8.81
CA GLY A 213 -21.47 5.14 8.36
C GLY A 213 -20.87 6.49 8.04
N ALA A 214 -19.89 6.95 8.82
CA ALA A 214 -19.18 8.21 8.58
C ALA A 214 -18.37 8.16 7.26
N ALA A 215 -17.53 7.14 7.07
CA ALA A 215 -16.73 6.97 5.87
C ALA A 215 -17.60 6.89 4.60
N SER A 216 -18.65 6.07 4.63
CA SER A 216 -19.59 5.92 3.51
C SER A 216 -20.32 7.22 3.19
N SER A 217 -20.77 7.95 4.21
CA SER A 217 -21.47 9.23 4.00
C SER A 217 -20.59 10.30 3.35
N ILE A 218 -19.31 10.35 3.71
CA ILE A 218 -18.34 11.29 3.15
C ILE A 218 -18.07 10.94 1.68
N SER A 219 -17.85 9.67 1.37
CA SER A 219 -17.43 9.24 0.04
C SER A 219 -18.57 9.23 -0.98
N TRP A 220 -19.78 8.85 -0.58
CA TRP A 220 -20.94 8.76 -1.48
C TRP A 220 -21.42 10.10 -2.01
N LEU A 221 -21.14 11.20 -1.29
CA LEU A 221 -21.44 12.55 -1.76
C LEU A 221 -20.38 13.06 -2.76
N ARG A 222 -19.23 12.38 -2.85
CA ARG A 222 -18.07 12.88 -3.57
C ARG A 222 -18.10 12.51 -5.04
N ASN A 223 -17.88 11.24 -5.35
CA ASN A 223 -18.03 10.65 -6.68
C ASN A 223 -17.96 9.11 -6.56
N ALA A 224 -18.31 8.41 -7.64
CA ALA A 224 -18.38 6.95 -7.68
C ALA A 224 -17.02 6.28 -7.40
N ARG A 225 -15.90 6.85 -7.84
CA ARG A 225 -14.57 6.25 -7.66
C ARG A 225 -14.04 6.43 -6.24
N VAL A 226 -14.22 7.61 -5.66
CA VAL A 226 -13.91 7.83 -4.23
C VAL A 226 -14.78 6.91 -3.38
N ALA A 227 -16.05 6.74 -3.74
CA ALA A 227 -16.93 5.81 -3.05
C ALA A 227 -16.47 4.35 -3.16
N ASP A 228 -16.03 3.90 -4.33
CA ASP A 228 -15.49 2.54 -4.53
C ASP A 228 -14.19 2.31 -3.74
N ALA A 229 -13.25 3.24 -3.81
CA ALA A 229 -11.99 3.15 -3.05
C ALA A 229 -12.22 3.18 -1.53
N VAL A 230 -13.15 4.02 -1.05
CA VAL A 230 -13.53 4.05 0.37
C VAL A 230 -14.35 2.80 0.76
N ASP A 231 -15.08 2.18 -0.17
CA ASP A 231 -15.78 0.91 0.10
C ASP A 231 -14.81 -0.21 0.48
N CYS A 232 -13.59 -0.23 -0.07
CA CYS A 232 -12.54 -1.15 0.37
C CYS A 232 -12.22 -0.97 1.86
N ALA A 233 -12.05 0.28 2.33
CA ALA A 233 -11.79 0.59 3.74
C ALA A 233 -12.97 0.27 4.67
N VAL A 234 -14.20 0.55 4.23
CA VAL A 234 -15.42 0.24 4.98
C VAL A 234 -15.64 -1.28 5.02
N GLY A 235 -15.34 -1.98 3.93
CA GLY A 235 -15.35 -3.44 3.85
C GLY A 235 -14.33 -4.08 4.79
N LEU A 236 -13.08 -3.59 4.77
CA LEU A 236 -12.01 -4.01 5.68
C LEU A 236 -12.47 -4.00 7.13
N LEU A 237 -12.94 -2.86 7.64
CA LEU A 237 -13.31 -2.74 9.05
C LEU A 237 -14.48 -3.68 9.43
N ALA A 238 -15.46 -3.81 8.55
CA ALA A 238 -16.59 -4.71 8.78
C ALA A 238 -16.17 -6.19 8.81
N ASP A 239 -15.29 -6.58 7.89
CA ASP A 239 -14.82 -7.96 7.75
C ASP A 239 -13.82 -8.30 8.85
N ALA A 240 -12.90 -7.39 9.19
CA ALA A 240 -11.93 -7.55 10.24
C ALA A 240 -12.62 -7.79 11.59
N ALA A 241 -13.63 -7.00 11.96
CA ALA A 241 -14.37 -7.21 13.20
C ALA A 241 -14.96 -8.63 13.32
N THR A 242 -15.41 -9.20 12.19
CA THR A 242 -15.98 -10.56 12.12
C THR A 242 -14.87 -11.63 12.17
N LEU A 243 -13.78 -11.42 11.44
CA LEU A 243 -12.63 -12.33 11.39
C LEU A 243 -11.90 -12.41 12.74
N LEU A 244 -11.72 -11.28 13.42
CA LEU A 244 -11.10 -11.21 14.74
C LEU A 244 -11.92 -12.02 15.75
N GLU A 245 -13.25 -11.88 15.75
CA GLU A 245 -14.12 -12.70 16.63
C GLU A 245 -14.02 -14.20 16.31
N ALA A 246 -13.99 -14.57 15.02
CA ALA A 246 -13.83 -15.96 14.61
C ALA A 246 -12.45 -16.53 15.02
N ARG A 247 -11.38 -15.76 14.82
CA ARG A 247 -10.04 -16.10 15.29
C ARG A 247 -10.02 -16.33 16.80
N ASP A 248 -10.64 -15.45 17.57
CA ASP A 248 -10.63 -15.55 19.04
C ASP A 248 -11.28 -16.86 19.51
N LYS A 249 -12.37 -17.29 18.85
CA LYS A 249 -12.99 -18.61 19.07
C LYS A 249 -12.09 -19.76 18.66
N VAL A 250 -11.37 -19.65 17.55
CA VAL A 250 -10.41 -20.67 17.09
C VAL A 250 -9.25 -20.81 18.07
N VAL A 251 -8.65 -19.70 18.49
CA VAL A 251 -7.50 -19.68 19.42
C VAL A 251 -7.90 -20.28 20.77
N THR A 252 -9.10 -19.99 21.26
CA THR A 252 -9.57 -20.48 22.56
C THR A 252 -10.09 -21.92 22.53
N SER A 253 -10.75 -22.34 21.44
CA SER A 253 -11.42 -23.65 21.37
C SER A 253 -10.63 -24.71 20.58
N GLY A 254 -9.70 -24.31 19.73
CA GLY A 254 -9.00 -25.16 18.77
C GLY A 254 -9.87 -25.64 17.59
N ASN A 255 -11.11 -25.16 17.46
CA ASN A 255 -12.02 -25.59 16.39
C ASN A 255 -12.07 -24.56 15.26
N THR A 256 -12.19 -25.04 14.03
CA THR A 256 -12.39 -24.21 12.84
C THR A 256 -13.72 -23.45 12.89
N GLU A 257 -13.68 -22.16 12.63
CA GLU A 257 -14.85 -21.28 12.46
C GLU A 257 -15.09 -21.01 10.97
N LYS A 258 -16.35 -21.06 10.55
CA LYS A 258 -16.75 -20.85 9.16
C LYS A 258 -17.62 -19.61 9.03
N LEU A 259 -17.18 -18.69 8.20
CA LEU A 259 -17.90 -17.50 7.78
C LEU A 259 -18.39 -17.69 6.34
N ASP A 260 -19.34 -16.86 5.90
CA ASP A 260 -19.88 -16.94 4.54
C ASP A 260 -18.82 -16.68 3.44
N PHE A 261 -17.73 -15.99 3.79
CA PHE A 261 -16.69 -15.56 2.86
C PHE A 261 -15.30 -16.13 3.14
N ALA A 262 -15.08 -16.71 4.33
CA ALA A 262 -13.79 -17.22 4.77
C ALA A 262 -13.93 -18.34 5.82
N GLU A 263 -12.86 -19.12 5.97
CA GLU A 263 -12.67 -20.08 7.06
C GLU A 263 -11.51 -19.61 7.92
N VAL A 264 -11.68 -19.64 9.25
CA VAL A 264 -10.60 -19.39 10.22
C VAL A 264 -10.30 -20.70 10.93
N ARG A 265 -9.05 -21.15 10.97
CA ARG A 265 -8.70 -22.48 11.46
C ARG A 265 -7.33 -22.53 12.14
N PRO A 266 -7.15 -23.47 13.09
CA PRO A 266 -5.82 -23.71 13.64
C PRO A 266 -4.88 -24.23 12.55
N VAL A 267 -3.58 -23.99 12.71
CA VAL A 267 -2.57 -24.47 11.78
C VAL A 267 -1.45 -25.21 12.50
N ASP A 268 -1.08 -26.36 11.94
CA ASP A 268 0.19 -26.99 12.25
C ASP A 268 1.26 -26.40 11.33
N MET A 269 2.28 -25.78 11.94
CA MET A 269 3.39 -25.22 11.17
C MET A 269 4.12 -26.34 10.43
N PRO A 270 4.48 -26.14 9.14
CA PRO A 270 4.99 -27.22 8.31
C PRO A 270 6.36 -27.71 8.77
N SER A 271 6.50 -29.03 8.95
CA SER A 271 7.77 -29.63 9.40
C SER A 271 8.88 -29.64 8.35
N TRP A 272 8.54 -29.39 7.08
CA TRP A 272 9.53 -29.32 5.99
C TRP A 272 10.26 -27.97 5.98
N ALA A 273 9.63 -26.91 6.49
CA ALA A 273 10.26 -25.61 6.65
C ALA A 273 11.22 -25.67 7.85
N ASN A 274 12.49 -25.33 7.63
CA ASN A 274 13.49 -25.38 8.69
C ASN A 274 14.50 -24.24 8.55
N ALA A 275 14.72 -23.51 9.64
CA ALA A 275 15.79 -22.54 9.77
C ALA A 275 17.02 -23.23 10.38
N ARG A 276 18.19 -23.10 9.75
CA ARG A 276 19.44 -23.74 10.22
C ARG A 276 20.07 -23.04 11.42
N LYS A 277 19.70 -21.79 11.67
CA LYS A 277 20.22 -20.92 12.72
C LYS A 277 19.05 -20.29 13.47
N PRO A 278 19.24 -19.82 14.73
CA PRO A 278 18.24 -19.01 15.39
C PRO A 278 17.78 -17.88 14.47
N LEU A 279 16.46 -17.71 14.36
CA LEU A 279 15.90 -16.63 13.55
C LEU A 279 16.30 -15.29 14.14
N ALA A 280 16.48 -14.30 13.27
CA ALA A 280 16.59 -12.93 13.75
C ALA A 280 15.21 -12.51 14.32
N PRO A 281 15.18 -11.76 15.44
CA PRO A 281 13.91 -11.28 15.97
C PRO A 281 13.29 -10.24 15.03
N LYS A 282 11.96 -10.23 14.97
CA LYS A 282 11.19 -9.14 14.35
C LYS A 282 11.48 -7.86 15.12
N LEU A 283 11.85 -6.80 14.41
CA LEU A 283 12.18 -5.51 15.01
C LEU A 283 11.00 -4.54 14.93
N SER A 284 11.13 -3.41 15.61
CA SER A 284 10.22 -2.29 15.44
C SER A 284 10.32 -1.76 14.00
N GLY A 285 9.18 -1.53 13.35
CA GLY A 285 9.12 -0.83 12.07
C GLY A 285 9.52 0.64 12.16
N VAL A 286 9.84 1.15 13.36
CA VAL A 286 10.24 2.54 13.62
C VAL A 286 11.64 2.68 14.26
N ALA A 287 12.58 1.80 13.94
CA ALA A 287 13.98 1.95 14.37
C ALA A 287 14.73 3.00 13.54
N ASP A 288 15.59 3.82 14.17
CA ASP A 288 16.39 4.85 13.48
C ASP A 288 17.69 4.25 12.93
N SER A 289 17.97 4.49 11.64
CA SER A 289 19.21 4.01 10.99
C SER A 289 20.39 4.90 11.36
N PRO A 290 21.54 4.35 11.78
CA PRO A 290 22.74 5.14 12.11
C PRO A 290 23.66 5.44 10.90
N ASP A 291 23.23 5.12 9.68
CA ASP A 291 24.04 5.23 8.46
C ASP A 291 24.10 6.67 7.91
N GLN A 292 25.32 7.14 7.59
CA GLN A 292 25.56 8.49 7.06
C GLN A 292 24.89 8.75 5.71
N VAL A 293 24.76 7.73 4.85
CA VAL A 293 24.07 7.86 3.55
C VAL A 293 22.59 8.20 3.77
N THR A 294 21.96 7.54 4.75
CA THR A 294 20.59 7.82 5.16
C THR A 294 20.46 9.24 5.75
N ASP A 295 21.37 9.63 6.66
CA ASP A 295 21.37 10.99 7.24
C ASP A 295 21.52 12.09 6.19
N ASP A 296 22.46 11.92 5.25
CA ASP A 296 22.70 12.85 4.15
C ASP A 296 21.46 12.95 3.24
N LEU A 297 20.80 11.82 2.99
CA LEU A 297 19.58 11.76 2.20
C LEU A 297 18.43 12.52 2.89
N PHE A 298 18.20 12.27 4.18
CA PHE A 298 17.15 12.96 4.95
C PHE A 298 17.40 14.46 5.01
N ALA A 299 18.66 14.87 5.17
CA ALA A 299 19.04 16.28 5.13
C ALA A 299 18.77 16.90 3.75
N ALA A 300 19.13 16.21 2.66
CA ALA A 300 18.90 16.68 1.29
C ALA A 300 17.40 16.79 0.94
N GLU A 301 16.59 15.89 1.48
CA GLU A 301 15.12 15.88 1.34
C GLU A 301 14.40 16.74 2.38
N LEU A 302 15.13 17.48 3.23
CA LEU A 302 14.60 18.34 4.28
C LEU A 302 13.55 17.62 5.16
N CYS A 303 13.78 16.34 5.44
CA CYS A 303 12.85 15.50 6.17
C CYS A 303 12.78 15.91 7.64
N GLN A 304 11.55 16.00 8.17
CA GLN A 304 11.28 16.31 9.56
C GLN A 304 10.17 15.41 10.09
N GLY A 305 10.18 15.21 11.40
CA GLY A 305 9.14 14.44 12.07
C GLY A 305 9.34 12.93 11.89
N PRO A 306 8.25 12.15 11.98
CA PRO A 306 8.23 10.71 11.70
C PRO A 306 8.88 10.28 10.38
N ILE A 307 8.92 11.14 9.36
CA ILE A 307 9.52 10.82 8.04
C ILE A 307 11.03 10.55 8.13
N ILE A 308 11.72 10.94 9.20
CA ILE A 308 13.15 10.59 9.37
C ILE A 308 13.37 9.12 9.78
N ASN A 309 12.31 8.33 9.93
CA ASN A 309 12.44 6.90 10.07
C ASN A 309 12.54 6.24 8.68
N THR A 310 13.44 5.28 8.45
CA THR A 310 13.64 4.69 7.11
C THR A 310 12.40 3.98 6.55
N SER A 311 11.63 3.30 7.38
CA SER A 311 10.41 2.58 6.97
C SER A 311 9.33 3.58 6.58
N ILE A 312 9.12 4.60 7.43
CA ILE A 312 8.17 5.69 7.13
C ILE A 312 8.65 6.47 5.92
N PHE A 313 9.95 6.74 5.77
CA PHE A 313 10.52 7.44 4.63
C PHE A 313 10.31 6.67 3.33
N SER A 314 10.65 5.39 3.29
CA SER A 314 10.52 4.58 2.09
C SER A 314 9.05 4.46 1.70
N MET A 315 8.12 4.23 2.64
CA MET A 315 6.70 4.18 2.34
C MET A 315 6.07 5.56 2.07
N SER A 316 6.53 6.63 2.71
CA SER A 316 5.94 7.96 2.54
C SER A 316 6.57 8.74 1.40
N VAL A 317 7.87 8.68 1.19
CA VAL A 317 8.60 9.49 0.19
C VAL A 317 9.01 8.60 -0.98
N GLY A 318 9.73 7.51 -0.72
CA GLY A 318 10.24 6.60 -1.76
C GLY A 318 9.12 6.04 -2.65
N TYR A 319 8.14 5.41 -2.01
CA TYR A 319 6.94 4.87 -2.62
C TYR A 319 6.11 5.94 -3.30
N ASN A 320 5.80 7.06 -2.64
CA ASN A 320 4.96 8.08 -3.28
C ASN A 320 5.65 8.73 -4.47
N ARG A 321 6.96 8.98 -4.39
CA ARG A 321 7.72 9.47 -5.54
C ARG A 321 7.82 8.40 -6.61
N GLY A 322 7.89 7.14 -6.24
CA GLY A 322 7.85 5.97 -7.12
C GLY A 322 6.56 5.84 -7.92
N VAL A 323 5.43 5.84 -7.21
CA VAL A 323 4.07 5.62 -7.73
C VAL A 323 3.49 6.87 -8.41
N TYR A 324 3.79 8.07 -7.90
CA TYR A 324 3.15 9.33 -8.33
C TYR A 324 4.09 10.37 -8.95
N GLY A 325 5.40 10.13 -8.96
CA GLY A 325 6.40 11.13 -9.40
C GLY A 325 6.67 12.23 -8.36
N GLY A 326 7.44 13.26 -8.72
CA GLY A 326 7.72 14.41 -7.85
C GLY A 326 6.62 15.48 -7.87
N SER A 327 6.78 16.50 -7.02
CA SER A 327 5.86 17.63 -6.74
C SER A 327 4.68 17.33 -5.79
N ILE A 328 3.61 16.69 -6.24
CA ILE A 328 2.42 16.43 -5.40
C ILE A 328 2.65 15.30 -4.38
N SER A 329 3.62 14.42 -4.65
CA SER A 329 3.95 13.28 -3.79
C SER A 329 4.32 13.69 -2.37
N GLY A 330 4.88 14.88 -2.16
CA GLY A 330 5.11 15.40 -0.81
C GLY A 330 3.83 15.48 0.03
N LEU A 331 2.70 15.93 -0.57
CA LEU A 331 1.43 15.99 0.15
C LEU A 331 0.94 14.59 0.53
N TRP A 332 1.19 13.59 -0.31
CA TRP A 332 0.93 12.18 0.01
C TRP A 332 1.85 11.71 1.13
N SER A 333 3.14 12.04 1.07
CA SER A 333 4.15 11.65 2.07
C SER A 333 3.75 12.05 3.49
N ILE A 334 3.29 13.28 3.68
CA ILE A 334 2.94 13.73 5.03
C ILE A 334 1.64 13.11 5.54
N MET A 335 0.70 12.77 4.66
CA MET A 335 -0.51 12.02 5.04
C MET A 335 -0.19 10.55 5.30
N ASP A 336 0.75 9.97 4.56
CA ASP A 336 1.17 8.58 4.73
C ASP A 336 1.95 8.35 6.00
N SER A 337 2.49 9.39 6.62
CA SER A 337 2.96 9.28 8.01
C SER A 337 1.85 8.82 8.99
N ALA A 338 0.57 8.86 8.60
CA ALA A 338 -0.52 8.22 9.34
C ALA A 338 -0.43 6.68 9.39
N PHE A 339 0.49 6.07 8.64
CA PHE A 339 0.90 4.66 8.78
C PHE A 339 1.31 4.30 10.22
N VAL A 340 1.70 5.27 11.05
CA VAL A 340 1.92 5.06 12.49
C VAL A 340 0.65 4.60 13.24
N LEU A 341 -0.54 4.75 12.64
CA LEU A 341 -1.80 4.23 13.18
C LEU A 341 -1.87 2.70 13.09
N ASP A 342 -1.25 2.10 12.06
CA ASP A 342 -1.20 0.64 11.89
C ASP A 342 -0.37 0.00 13.01
N TYR A 343 0.66 0.72 13.49
CA TYR A 343 1.47 0.34 14.65
C TYR A 343 0.86 0.71 16.01
N SER A 344 -0.40 1.17 16.07
CA SER A 344 -1.09 1.72 17.25
C SER A 344 -0.46 2.94 17.93
N ILE A 345 0.59 3.53 17.34
CA ILE A 345 1.34 4.63 17.98
C ILE A 345 0.43 5.86 18.14
N GLY A 346 -0.28 6.23 17.07
CA GLY A 346 -1.08 7.46 17.04
C GLY A 346 -2.39 7.39 17.84
N VAL A 347 -2.92 6.20 18.13
CA VAL A 347 -4.18 6.03 18.88
C VAL A 347 -4.05 6.56 20.31
N HIS A 348 -2.91 6.29 20.95
CA HIS A 348 -2.68 6.59 22.37
C HIS A 348 -1.77 7.80 22.61
N ASN A 349 -1.18 8.39 21.56
CA ASN A 349 -0.36 9.60 21.66
C ASN A 349 -1.07 10.82 21.03
N SER A 350 -1.60 11.68 21.90
CA SER A 350 -2.31 12.90 21.49
C SER A 350 -1.45 13.85 20.65
N ALA A 351 -0.15 13.99 20.95
CA ALA A 351 0.73 14.85 20.18
C ALA A 351 0.92 14.33 18.75
N VAL A 352 1.10 13.01 18.58
CA VAL A 352 1.19 12.38 17.25
C VAL A 352 -0.14 12.53 16.51
N SER A 353 -1.28 12.27 17.17
CA SER A 353 -2.60 12.48 16.59
C SER A 353 -2.78 13.92 16.09
N ASP A 354 -2.40 14.91 16.91
CA ASP A 354 -2.46 16.34 16.54
C ASP A 354 -1.55 16.66 15.35
N ARG A 355 -0.36 16.04 15.26
CA ARG A 355 0.55 16.21 14.11
C ARG A 355 -0.03 15.63 12.83
N LEU A 356 -0.67 14.46 12.89
CA LEU A 356 -1.36 13.87 11.74
C LEU A 356 -2.53 14.74 11.30
N SER A 357 -3.38 15.18 12.23
CA SER A 357 -4.47 16.12 11.94
C SER A 357 -3.96 17.41 11.30
N PHE A 358 -2.85 17.96 11.80
CA PHE A 358 -2.21 19.13 11.21
C PHE A 358 -1.70 18.87 9.79
N ALA A 359 -1.06 17.73 9.52
CA ALA A 359 -0.60 17.37 8.17
C ALA A 359 -1.78 17.29 7.18
N PHE A 360 -2.89 16.67 7.55
CA PHE A 360 -4.11 16.64 6.73
C PHE A 360 -4.72 18.05 6.54
N ALA A 361 -4.63 18.93 7.53
CA ALA A 361 -5.04 20.33 7.41
C ALA A 361 -4.13 21.13 6.46
N GLU A 362 -2.81 20.90 6.48
CA GLU A 362 -1.87 21.49 5.52
C GLU A 362 -2.20 21.07 4.08
N VAL A 363 -2.48 19.78 3.86
CA VAL A 363 -2.94 19.29 2.55
C VAL A 363 -4.25 19.94 2.13
N THR A 364 -5.17 20.16 3.07
CA THR A 364 -6.42 20.88 2.81
C THR A 364 -6.17 22.31 2.35
N ALA A 365 -5.30 23.05 3.06
CA ALA A 365 -4.95 24.41 2.69
C ALA A 365 -4.27 24.47 1.31
N ALA A 366 -3.39 23.51 1.00
CA ALA A 366 -2.78 23.39 -0.32
C ALA A 366 -3.81 23.08 -1.41
N ALA A 367 -4.81 22.23 -1.12
CA ALA A 367 -5.90 21.92 -2.04
C ALA A 367 -6.78 23.16 -2.33
N GLU A 368 -7.10 23.96 -1.30
CA GLU A 368 -7.87 25.20 -1.44
C GLU A 368 -7.13 26.26 -2.27
N ALA A 369 -5.81 26.33 -2.13
CA ALA A 369 -4.97 27.24 -2.90
C ALA A 369 -4.77 26.80 -4.36
N SER A 370 -4.81 25.49 -4.64
CA SER A 370 -4.54 24.94 -5.97
C SER A 370 -5.80 24.85 -6.83
N ALA A 371 -5.94 25.77 -7.80
CA ALA A 371 -7.08 25.78 -8.73
C ALA A 371 -7.14 24.53 -9.65
N SER A 372 -5.98 23.92 -9.95
CA SER A 372 -5.82 22.83 -10.90
C SER A 372 -5.75 21.44 -10.25
N ALA A 373 -5.02 21.31 -9.14
CA ALA A 373 -4.81 20.03 -8.45
C ALA A 373 -5.74 19.85 -7.25
N GLY A 374 -6.31 20.93 -6.71
CA GLY A 374 -7.12 20.92 -5.48
C GLY A 374 -8.20 19.83 -5.43
N PRO A 375 -9.04 19.67 -6.46
CA PRO A 375 -10.08 18.65 -6.43
C PRO A 375 -9.55 17.20 -6.39
N HIS A 376 -8.41 16.92 -7.03
CA HIS A 376 -7.74 15.61 -6.94
C HIS A 376 -7.12 15.41 -5.55
N ILE A 377 -6.48 16.46 -5.01
CA ILE A 377 -5.94 16.48 -3.64
C ILE A 377 -7.03 16.13 -2.62
N ASP A 378 -8.20 16.75 -2.75
CA ASP A 378 -9.37 16.45 -1.92
C ASP A 378 -9.84 15.00 -2.04
N ASP A 379 -9.86 14.42 -3.25
CA ASP A 379 -10.27 13.04 -3.48
C ASP A 379 -9.35 12.07 -2.73
N ILE A 380 -8.03 12.19 -2.92
CA ILE A 380 -7.03 11.33 -2.27
C ILE A 380 -7.01 11.56 -0.75
N ARG A 381 -7.15 12.82 -0.30
CA ARG A 381 -7.27 13.13 1.12
C ARG A 381 -8.46 12.39 1.74
N ILE A 382 -9.64 12.39 1.10
CA ILE A 382 -10.81 11.64 1.57
C ILE A 382 -10.50 10.14 1.61
N VAL A 383 -9.94 9.58 0.53
CA VAL A 383 -9.64 8.15 0.45
C VAL A 383 -8.65 7.73 1.54
N LYS A 384 -7.52 8.42 1.68
CA LYS A 384 -6.52 8.15 2.73
C LYS A 384 -7.09 8.36 4.13
N GLY A 385 -7.80 9.47 4.37
CA GLY A 385 -8.38 9.78 5.68
C GLY A 385 -9.43 8.77 6.13
N CYS A 386 -10.30 8.32 5.22
CA CYS A 386 -11.24 7.23 5.52
C CYS A 386 -10.51 5.90 5.73
N ASN A 387 -9.48 5.60 4.93
CA ASN A 387 -8.75 4.34 5.05
C ASN A 387 -8.00 4.24 6.38
N TYR A 388 -7.19 5.25 6.72
CA TYR A 388 -6.51 5.34 8.00
C TYR A 388 -7.49 5.43 9.19
N GLY A 389 -8.65 6.08 9.02
CA GLY A 389 -9.70 6.09 10.04
C GLY A 389 -10.29 4.70 10.32
N CYS A 390 -10.52 3.91 9.27
CA CYS A 390 -10.95 2.51 9.39
C CYS A 390 -9.85 1.62 10.01
N LEU A 391 -8.60 1.76 9.56
CA LEU A 391 -7.45 1.05 10.12
C LEU A 391 -7.27 1.37 11.61
N ARG A 392 -7.31 2.66 11.98
CA ARG A 392 -7.28 3.08 13.39
C ARG A 392 -8.35 2.39 14.22
N GLN A 393 -9.56 2.25 13.71
CA GLN A 393 -10.63 1.55 14.42
C GLN A 393 -10.41 0.02 14.46
N LYS A 394 -9.92 -0.59 13.38
CA LYS A 394 -9.51 -2.01 13.36
C LYS A 394 -8.48 -2.27 14.46
N THR A 395 -7.45 -1.42 14.52
CA THR A 395 -6.39 -1.46 15.50
C THR A 395 -6.91 -1.35 16.95
N ILE A 396 -7.86 -0.43 17.22
CA ILE A 396 -8.52 -0.33 18.54
C ILE A 396 -9.24 -1.64 18.90
N ILE A 397 -9.96 -2.25 17.95
CA ILE A 397 -10.66 -3.53 18.18
C ILE A 397 -9.67 -4.65 18.53
N GLU A 398 -8.52 -4.68 17.87
CA GLU A 398 -7.45 -5.66 18.16
C GLU A 398 -6.82 -5.43 19.54
N ASP A 399 -6.61 -4.18 19.94
CA ASP A 399 -5.95 -3.83 21.20
C ASP A 399 -6.88 -4.01 22.43
N ASP A 400 -8.19 -3.85 22.26
CA ASP A 400 -9.18 -3.94 23.35
C ASP A 400 -9.47 -5.39 23.80
N ASP A 401 -9.12 -6.41 23.01
CA ASP A 401 -9.37 -7.83 23.33
C ASP A 401 -8.11 -8.72 23.20
N PRO A 402 -7.13 -8.58 24.13
CA PRO A 402 -5.87 -9.29 24.03
C PRO A 402 -6.01 -10.78 24.41
N ILE A 403 -5.80 -11.68 23.45
CA ILE A 403 -5.77 -13.13 23.64
C ILE A 403 -4.33 -13.66 23.47
N GLU A 404 -3.99 -14.74 24.18
CA GLU A 404 -2.71 -15.45 23.98
C GLU A 404 -2.61 -15.98 22.55
N SER A 405 -1.49 -15.75 21.89
CA SER A 405 -1.34 -16.13 20.48
C SER A 405 -1.32 -17.65 20.32
N ALA A 406 -2.02 -18.15 19.31
CA ALA A 406 -1.90 -19.53 18.84
C ALA A 406 -1.84 -19.55 17.31
N PRO A 407 -1.12 -20.52 16.70
CA PRO A 407 -1.05 -20.65 15.26
C PRO A 407 -2.45 -20.75 14.62
N CYS A 408 -2.79 -19.78 13.79
CA CYS A 408 -4.08 -19.69 13.12
C CYS A 408 -3.92 -19.11 11.71
N MET A 409 -4.78 -19.52 10.78
CA MET A 409 -4.83 -18.97 9.43
C MET A 409 -6.25 -18.60 9.01
N VAL A 410 -6.37 -17.65 8.07
CA VAL A 410 -7.63 -17.31 7.40
C VAL A 410 -7.54 -17.72 5.93
N VAL A 411 -8.53 -18.48 5.47
CA VAL A 411 -8.64 -18.92 4.06
C VAL A 411 -9.92 -18.35 3.47
N TRP A 412 -9.78 -17.37 2.58
CA TRP A 412 -10.88 -16.72 1.90
C TRP A 412 -11.35 -17.52 0.69
N ASN A 413 -12.66 -17.70 0.57
CA ASN A 413 -13.28 -18.35 -0.57
C ASN A 413 -13.46 -17.37 -1.75
N ASP A 414 -13.71 -16.09 -1.43
CA ASP A 414 -13.93 -14.98 -2.37
C ASP A 414 -12.65 -14.14 -2.54
N LEU A 415 -12.01 -14.22 -3.72
CA LEU A 415 -10.78 -13.46 -4.00
C LEU A 415 -11.02 -11.97 -4.27
N ASP A 416 -12.16 -11.56 -4.82
CA ASP A 416 -12.41 -10.14 -5.08
C ASP A 416 -12.55 -9.41 -3.74
N ARG A 417 -13.30 -10.00 -2.81
CA ARG A 417 -13.43 -9.49 -1.45
C ARG A 417 -12.09 -9.47 -0.71
N LEU A 418 -11.29 -10.54 -0.81
CA LEU A 418 -9.94 -10.58 -0.23
C LEU A 418 -9.04 -9.48 -0.82
N ALA A 419 -9.03 -9.32 -2.14
CA ALA A 419 -8.22 -8.32 -2.81
C ALA A 419 -8.56 -6.90 -2.31
N ARG A 420 -9.85 -6.59 -2.18
CA ARG A 420 -10.32 -5.31 -1.64
C ARG A 420 -10.03 -5.13 -0.15
N TYR A 421 -10.14 -6.20 0.64
CA TYR A 421 -9.73 -6.21 2.04
C TYR A 421 -8.24 -5.83 2.15
N LYS A 422 -7.37 -6.47 1.37
CA LYS A 422 -5.92 -6.18 1.42
C LYS A 422 -5.53 -4.82 0.89
N LEU A 423 -6.19 -4.33 -0.15
CA LEU A 423 -5.98 -2.96 -0.61
C LEU A 423 -6.14 -1.97 0.55
N ALA A 424 -7.15 -2.16 1.39
CA ALA A 424 -7.38 -1.29 2.53
C ALA A 424 -6.39 -1.56 3.66
N ASP A 425 -6.16 -2.84 4.00
CA ASP A 425 -5.25 -3.27 5.08
C ASP A 425 -3.81 -2.78 4.86
N ALA A 426 -3.34 -2.76 3.61
CA ALA A 426 -2.03 -2.26 3.20
C ALA A 426 -2.01 -0.75 2.88
N VAL A 427 -3.10 -0.03 3.18
CA VAL A 427 -3.28 1.40 2.93
C VAL A 427 -3.32 1.84 1.44
N PHE A 428 -3.48 0.93 0.50
CA PHE A 428 -3.42 1.15 -0.94
C PHE A 428 -4.73 1.57 -1.63
N CYS A 429 -5.79 1.91 -0.88
CA CYS A 429 -7.06 2.39 -1.45
C CYS A 429 -6.90 3.59 -2.42
N HIS A 430 -5.95 4.48 -2.14
CA HIS A 430 -5.67 5.65 -2.96
C HIS A 430 -4.97 5.29 -4.28
N VAL A 431 -4.14 4.24 -4.28
CA VAL A 431 -3.56 3.65 -5.51
C VAL A 431 -4.65 3.05 -6.37
N TYR A 432 -5.57 2.30 -5.75
CA TYR A 432 -6.70 1.70 -6.47
C TYR A 432 -7.56 2.77 -7.15
N TYR A 433 -7.80 3.89 -6.45
CA TYR A 433 -8.49 5.06 -7.01
C TYR A 433 -7.80 5.58 -8.29
N ASP A 434 -6.47 5.68 -8.30
CA ASP A 434 -5.71 6.19 -9.45
C ASP A 434 -5.47 5.17 -10.57
N SER A 435 -5.58 3.88 -10.26
CA SER A 435 -5.24 2.78 -11.19
C SER A 435 -6.35 2.43 -12.19
N GLY A 436 -7.50 3.10 -12.18
CA GLY A 436 -8.59 2.79 -13.14
C GLY A 436 -9.76 2.01 -12.54
N GLY A 437 -9.61 1.40 -11.35
CA GLY A 437 -10.62 0.53 -10.72
C GLY A 437 -10.71 -0.85 -11.38
N GLY A 438 -11.74 -1.64 -11.04
CA GLY A 438 -11.99 -2.95 -11.64
C GLY A 438 -11.29 -4.14 -10.96
N GLU A 439 -11.54 -5.34 -11.47
CA GLU A 439 -11.04 -6.61 -10.91
C GLU A 439 -9.51 -6.75 -11.05
N GLN A 440 -8.96 -6.47 -12.24
CA GLN A 440 -7.52 -6.63 -12.49
C GLN A 440 -6.69 -5.69 -11.61
N MET A 441 -7.18 -4.47 -11.34
CA MET A 441 -6.51 -3.54 -10.42
C MET A 441 -6.62 -3.99 -8.97
N ALA A 442 -7.73 -4.60 -8.58
CA ALA A 442 -7.84 -5.25 -7.27
C ALA A 442 -6.87 -6.44 -7.17
N ALA A 443 -6.75 -7.24 -8.23
CA ALA A 443 -5.81 -8.36 -8.27
C ALA A 443 -4.37 -7.90 -8.06
N ILE A 444 -3.89 -6.91 -8.81
CA ILE A 444 -2.48 -6.50 -8.68
C ILE A 444 -2.20 -5.70 -7.40
N ALA A 445 -3.01 -4.71 -7.02
CA ALA A 445 -2.71 -3.92 -5.81
C ALA A 445 -3.18 -4.59 -4.51
N GLY A 446 -4.19 -5.46 -4.58
CA GLY A 446 -4.65 -6.26 -3.44
C GLY A 446 -3.88 -7.56 -3.29
N LEU A 447 -3.98 -8.47 -4.26
CA LEU A 447 -3.29 -9.78 -4.17
C LEU A 447 -1.78 -9.67 -4.43
N GLY A 448 -1.28 -8.59 -5.03
CA GLY A 448 0.15 -8.30 -5.07
C GLY A 448 0.78 -8.06 -3.69
N CYS A 449 -0.03 -7.89 -2.63
CA CYS A 449 0.47 -7.88 -1.25
C CYS A 449 1.18 -9.18 -0.84
N VAL A 450 1.23 -10.23 -1.68
CA VAL A 450 2.11 -11.40 -1.50
C VAL A 450 3.54 -10.94 -1.26
N ALA A 451 4.01 -9.88 -1.90
CA ALA A 451 5.38 -9.39 -1.68
C ALA A 451 5.67 -9.01 -0.21
N HIS A 452 4.67 -8.51 0.51
CA HIS A 452 4.72 -8.24 1.94
C HIS A 452 4.47 -9.52 2.75
N ASP A 453 3.31 -10.14 2.52
CA ASP A 453 2.79 -11.25 3.32
C ASP A 453 3.68 -12.50 3.25
N TRP A 454 4.53 -12.63 2.22
CA TRP A 454 5.49 -13.73 2.06
C TRP A 454 6.56 -13.77 3.14
N ILE A 455 7.05 -12.61 3.54
CA ILE A 455 8.11 -12.51 4.55
C ILE A 455 7.49 -12.64 5.95
N ASP A 456 6.26 -12.16 6.10
CA ASP A 456 5.52 -12.16 7.37
C ASP A 456 4.65 -13.39 7.61
N LEU A 457 4.63 -14.35 6.68
CA LEU A 457 3.77 -15.54 6.77
C LEU A 457 3.88 -16.27 8.11
N GLY A 458 5.09 -16.60 8.56
CA GLY A 458 5.25 -17.28 9.86
C GLY A 458 4.81 -16.42 11.04
N PRO A 459 5.35 -15.20 11.23
CA PRO A 459 4.91 -14.29 12.28
C PRO A 459 3.40 -14.08 12.32
N ASP A 460 2.76 -13.86 11.17
CA ASP A 460 1.32 -13.64 11.04
C ASP A 460 0.54 -14.87 11.50
N MET A 461 0.91 -16.07 11.02
CA MET A 461 0.25 -17.30 11.46
C MET A 461 0.42 -17.53 12.96
N MET A 462 1.64 -17.33 13.48
CA MET A 462 1.95 -17.56 14.89
C MET A 462 1.24 -16.59 15.82
N CYS A 463 1.02 -15.34 15.40
CA CYS A 463 0.29 -14.34 16.18
C CYS A 463 -1.21 -14.30 15.89
N GLY A 464 -1.72 -15.19 15.02
CA GLY A 464 -3.12 -15.23 14.64
C GLY A 464 -3.57 -13.98 13.89
N GLU A 465 -2.70 -13.37 13.07
CA GLU A 465 -3.10 -12.28 12.18
C GLU A 465 -4.13 -12.79 11.17
N VAL A 466 -5.14 -11.96 10.89
CA VAL A 466 -6.29 -12.34 10.05
C VAL A 466 -6.16 -11.85 8.60
N SER A 467 -5.13 -11.06 8.31
CA SER A 467 -4.95 -10.42 7.01
C SER A 467 -3.96 -11.09 6.07
N ASN A 468 -3.18 -12.10 6.47
CA ASN A 468 -2.20 -12.71 5.55
C ASN A 468 -2.90 -13.45 4.39
N ILE A 469 -2.56 -13.13 3.13
CA ILE A 469 -3.27 -13.69 1.96
C ILE A 469 -2.78 -15.03 1.48
N ILE A 470 -1.55 -15.42 1.82
CA ILE A 470 -0.93 -16.61 1.24
C ILE A 470 -1.74 -17.86 1.51
N PRO A 471 -2.28 -18.10 2.73
CA PRO A 471 -3.17 -19.22 2.98
C PRO A 471 -4.37 -19.24 2.03
N SER A 472 -4.92 -18.10 1.64
CA SER A 472 -6.03 -18.06 0.69
C SER A 472 -5.61 -18.42 -0.73
N LEU A 473 -4.42 -17.96 -1.15
CA LEU A 473 -3.87 -18.23 -2.48
C LEU A 473 -3.40 -19.68 -2.63
N THR A 474 -2.92 -20.31 -1.54
CA THR A 474 -2.55 -21.73 -1.53
C THR A 474 -3.73 -22.66 -1.23
N ARG A 475 -4.94 -22.14 -1.08
CA ARG A 475 -6.15 -22.89 -0.70
C ARG A 475 -6.00 -23.59 0.66
N GLY A 476 -5.30 -22.93 1.57
CA GLY A 476 -5.06 -23.32 2.95
C GLY A 476 -3.88 -24.27 3.14
N SER A 477 -3.07 -24.50 2.11
CA SER A 477 -1.90 -25.38 2.20
C SER A 477 -0.62 -24.61 2.51
N LEU A 478 0.15 -25.10 3.49
CA LEU A 478 1.52 -24.65 3.76
C LEU A 478 2.57 -25.66 3.26
N GLU A 479 2.17 -26.57 2.38
CA GLU A 479 3.12 -27.47 1.70
C GLU A 479 3.99 -26.70 0.70
N GLU A 480 5.22 -27.18 0.49
CA GLU A 480 6.21 -26.51 -0.37
C GLU A 480 5.68 -26.24 -1.79
N GLY A 481 4.97 -27.21 -2.38
CA GLY A 481 4.46 -27.12 -3.75
C GLY A 481 3.51 -25.93 -3.99
N PRO A 482 2.37 -25.85 -3.27
CA PRO A 482 1.45 -24.72 -3.39
C PRO A 482 2.09 -23.36 -3.10
N LEU A 483 2.97 -23.27 -2.10
CA LEU A 483 3.69 -22.02 -1.81
C LEU A 483 4.62 -21.62 -2.96
N ALA A 484 5.36 -22.59 -3.53
CA ALA A 484 6.21 -22.37 -4.69
C ALA A 484 5.41 -21.85 -5.89
N GLU A 485 4.19 -22.38 -6.08
CA GLU A 485 3.33 -21.99 -7.19
C GLU A 485 2.85 -20.53 -7.04
N VAL A 486 2.38 -20.14 -5.85
CA VAL A 486 1.99 -18.75 -5.56
C VAL A 486 3.17 -17.80 -5.75
N TYR A 487 4.35 -18.17 -5.25
CA TYR A 487 5.59 -17.42 -5.43
C TYR A 487 5.95 -17.25 -6.92
N ALA A 488 5.94 -18.34 -7.69
CA ALA A 488 6.23 -18.33 -9.13
C ALA A 488 5.21 -17.49 -9.94
N ARG A 489 3.92 -17.51 -9.55
CA ARG A 489 2.87 -16.70 -10.16
C ARG A 489 3.07 -15.21 -9.88
N LEU A 490 3.51 -14.83 -8.68
CA LEU A 490 3.89 -13.45 -8.37
C LEU A 490 5.03 -12.98 -9.27
N ILE A 491 6.10 -13.78 -9.44
CA ILE A 491 7.21 -13.43 -10.33
C ILE A 491 6.70 -13.21 -11.77
N GLY A 492 5.86 -14.12 -12.27
CA GLY A 492 5.28 -13.96 -13.61
C GLY A 492 4.44 -12.70 -13.77
N ALA A 493 3.69 -12.30 -12.73
CA ALA A 493 2.96 -11.03 -12.71
C ALA A 493 3.91 -9.83 -12.73
N MET A 494 4.99 -9.84 -11.93
CA MET A 494 6.02 -8.79 -11.92
C MET A 494 6.67 -8.63 -13.30
N ILE A 495 7.07 -9.73 -13.94
CA ILE A 495 7.66 -9.71 -15.29
C ILE A 495 6.65 -9.18 -16.33
N TRP A 496 5.38 -9.60 -16.24
CA TRP A 496 4.34 -9.11 -17.14
C TRP A 496 4.18 -7.60 -17.03
N TYR A 497 4.06 -7.05 -15.82
CA TYR A 497 3.92 -5.60 -15.62
C TYR A 497 5.18 -4.85 -16.05
N ARG A 498 6.37 -5.32 -15.70
CA ARG A 498 7.65 -4.74 -16.17
C ARG A 498 7.71 -4.60 -17.69
N ASN A 499 7.17 -5.58 -18.42
CA ASN A 499 7.26 -5.64 -19.87
C ASN A 499 6.13 -4.90 -20.60
N ASN A 500 4.92 -4.84 -20.01
CA ASN A 500 3.72 -4.38 -20.72
C ASN A 500 3.13 -3.10 -20.14
N ASP A 501 3.21 -2.90 -18.83
CA ASP A 501 2.55 -1.77 -18.13
C ASP A 501 3.36 -1.34 -16.88
N PRO A 502 4.65 -0.98 -17.04
CA PRO A 502 5.59 -0.83 -15.93
C PRO A 502 5.31 0.38 -15.04
N TYR A 503 4.47 1.31 -15.52
CA TYR A 503 4.14 2.57 -14.84
C TYR A 503 2.73 2.56 -14.22
N ASN A 504 2.03 1.44 -14.24
CA ASN A 504 0.74 1.28 -13.59
C ASN A 504 0.85 1.51 -12.08
N PRO A 505 0.08 2.44 -11.47
CA PRO A 505 0.19 2.73 -10.04
C PRO A 505 -0.01 1.50 -9.15
N ALA A 506 -0.94 0.60 -9.50
CA ALA A 506 -1.16 -0.64 -8.77
C ALA A 506 0.01 -1.62 -8.87
N ALA A 507 0.70 -1.67 -10.02
CA ALA A 507 1.91 -2.49 -10.17
C ALA A 507 3.13 -1.83 -9.51
N LEU A 508 3.26 -0.51 -9.59
CA LEU A 508 4.29 0.24 -8.88
C LEU A 508 4.14 0.09 -7.37
N CYS A 509 2.92 -0.01 -6.87
CA CYS A 509 2.66 -0.33 -5.48
C CYS A 509 3.29 -1.66 -5.06
N LEU A 510 3.16 -2.71 -5.88
CA LEU A 510 3.86 -3.99 -5.68
C LEU A 510 5.39 -3.79 -5.69
N LEU A 511 5.93 -3.07 -6.69
CA LEU A 511 7.37 -2.82 -6.80
C LEU A 511 7.94 -2.10 -5.58
N PHE A 512 7.32 -0.99 -5.18
CA PHE A 512 7.81 -0.19 -4.05
C PHE A 512 7.50 -0.82 -2.70
N THR A 513 6.55 -1.75 -2.60
CA THR A 513 6.40 -2.62 -1.41
C THR A 513 7.61 -3.52 -1.24
N HIS A 514 8.16 -4.10 -2.32
CA HIS A 514 9.39 -4.89 -2.25
C HIS A 514 10.58 -4.06 -1.75
N TRP A 515 10.76 -2.85 -2.28
CA TRP A 515 11.87 -1.97 -1.85
C TRP A 515 11.68 -1.46 -0.41
N TRP A 516 10.45 -1.16 -0.02
CA TRP A 516 10.10 -0.84 1.36
C TRP A 516 10.42 -1.99 2.32
N GLN A 517 10.14 -3.24 1.94
CA GLN A 517 10.48 -4.41 2.77
C GLN A 517 12.00 -4.55 2.99
N LEU A 518 12.81 -4.10 2.04
CA LEU A 518 14.28 -4.11 2.15
C LEU A 518 14.81 -2.91 2.93
N SER A 519 14.11 -1.78 2.96
CA SER A 519 14.50 -0.59 3.73
C SER A 519 13.88 -0.51 5.14
N ASN A 520 13.02 -1.49 5.47
CA ASN A 520 12.38 -1.64 6.76
C ASN A 520 13.11 -2.70 7.62
N CYS A 521 13.62 -2.27 8.78
CA CYS A 521 14.27 -3.17 9.74
C CYS A 521 13.36 -4.19 10.40
N ARG A 522 12.04 -4.07 10.28
CA ARG A 522 11.09 -4.98 10.91
C ARG A 522 11.28 -6.44 10.50
N HIS A 523 11.35 -6.68 9.18
CA HIS A 523 11.29 -8.03 8.61
C HIS A 523 12.67 -8.57 8.21
N ARG A 524 13.67 -7.67 8.08
CA ARG A 524 15.09 -8.00 7.79
C ARG A 524 15.26 -9.13 6.74
N PRO A 525 14.73 -8.97 5.51
CA PRO A 525 14.64 -10.09 4.56
C PRO A 525 15.99 -10.72 4.23
N ILE A 526 17.05 -9.89 4.16
CA ILE A 526 18.42 -10.36 3.87
C ILE A 526 18.99 -11.13 5.06
N THR A 527 18.79 -10.66 6.29
CA THR A 527 19.17 -11.43 7.48
C THR A 527 18.40 -12.75 7.60
N LEU A 528 17.12 -12.78 7.19
CA LEU A 528 16.31 -14.00 7.13
C LEU A 528 16.83 -14.99 6.08
N LEU A 529 17.20 -14.53 4.88
CA LEU A 529 17.83 -15.37 3.87
C LEU A 529 19.06 -16.11 4.43
N GLY A 530 19.88 -15.42 5.22
CA GLY A 530 21.05 -15.98 5.92
C GLY A 530 20.77 -17.08 6.96
N ARG A 531 19.49 -17.37 7.24
CA ARG A 531 19.02 -18.47 8.12
C ARG A 531 18.66 -19.74 7.36
N THR A 532 18.75 -19.70 6.05
CA THR A 532 18.56 -20.84 5.16
C THR A 532 19.88 -21.32 4.59
N ASP A 533 19.90 -22.59 4.18
CA ASP A 533 21.03 -23.22 3.48
C ASP A 533 20.73 -23.37 1.98
N PHE A 534 19.87 -22.49 1.46
CA PHE A 534 19.49 -22.52 0.07
C PHE A 534 20.65 -22.06 -0.82
N GLY A 535 20.94 -22.90 -1.80
CA GLY A 535 21.78 -22.55 -2.94
C GLY A 535 20.94 -22.31 -4.19
N VAL A 536 21.56 -22.54 -5.33
CA VAL A 536 20.96 -22.37 -6.67
C VAL A 536 19.64 -23.14 -6.83
N GLU A 537 19.43 -24.24 -6.11
CA GLU A 537 18.18 -25.03 -6.15
C GLU A 537 16.94 -24.27 -5.65
N ALA A 538 17.12 -23.17 -4.92
CA ALA A 538 16.02 -22.31 -4.49
C ALA A 538 15.56 -21.31 -5.54
N ALA A 539 16.33 -21.11 -6.62
CA ALA A 539 15.90 -20.28 -7.74
C ALA A 539 14.64 -20.88 -8.38
N ILE A 540 13.65 -20.04 -8.71
CA ILE A 540 12.30 -20.45 -9.12
C ILE A 540 11.93 -19.79 -10.44
N ALA A 541 11.45 -20.60 -11.39
CA ALA A 541 10.96 -20.11 -12.66
C ALA A 541 9.62 -19.36 -12.48
N PRO A 542 9.39 -18.26 -13.23
CA PRO A 542 8.09 -17.60 -13.24
C PRO A 542 7.01 -18.44 -13.92
N ILE A 543 5.77 -18.35 -13.42
CA ILE A 543 4.57 -18.79 -14.12
C ILE A 543 3.93 -17.54 -14.75
N MET A 544 4.10 -17.38 -16.06
CA MET A 544 3.62 -16.20 -16.78
C MET A 544 2.08 -16.20 -16.91
N PRO A 545 1.41 -15.07 -16.65
CA PRO A 545 -0.01 -14.92 -17.00
C PRO A 545 -0.19 -14.84 -18.52
N GLU A 546 -1.34 -15.29 -19.03
CA GLU A 546 -1.69 -15.19 -20.47
C GLU A 546 -1.96 -13.73 -20.91
N GLY A 547 -2.40 -12.89 -19.98
CA GLY A 547 -2.69 -11.47 -20.17
C GLY A 547 -2.38 -10.68 -18.91
N ARG A 548 -3.08 -9.55 -18.73
CA ARG A 548 -2.99 -8.84 -17.45
C ARG A 548 -3.44 -9.78 -16.32
N PRO A 549 -2.70 -9.87 -15.19
CA PRO A 549 -3.08 -10.76 -14.09
C PRO A 549 -4.51 -10.51 -13.60
N GLU A 550 -5.33 -11.55 -13.67
CA GLU A 550 -6.65 -11.62 -13.03
C GLU A 550 -6.52 -12.21 -11.61
N LEU A 551 -7.60 -12.20 -10.82
CA LEU A 551 -7.56 -12.69 -9.43
C LEU A 551 -7.06 -14.15 -9.33
N GLU A 552 -7.58 -15.03 -10.19
CA GLU A 552 -7.23 -16.46 -10.18
C GLU A 552 -5.79 -16.73 -10.64
N HIS A 553 -5.11 -15.79 -11.31
CA HIS A 553 -3.70 -15.96 -11.67
C HIS A 553 -2.82 -16.22 -10.44
N PHE A 554 -3.14 -15.62 -9.29
CA PHE A 554 -2.34 -15.73 -8.07
C PHE A 554 -2.63 -17.00 -7.28
N ARG A 555 -3.73 -17.71 -7.57
CA ARG A 555 -4.18 -18.86 -6.79
C ARG A 555 -3.53 -20.14 -7.30
N ALA A 556 -3.05 -20.98 -6.38
CA ALA A 556 -2.47 -22.28 -6.71
C ALA A 556 -3.52 -23.20 -7.36
N SER A 557 -3.09 -23.89 -8.42
CA SER A 557 -3.90 -24.83 -9.21
C SER A 557 -3.22 -26.19 -9.40
N GLY A 558 -2.09 -26.44 -8.74
CA GLY A 558 -1.30 -27.67 -8.88
C GLY A 558 -0.30 -27.62 -10.04
N THR A 559 0.06 -26.42 -10.50
CA THR A 559 1.08 -26.25 -11.55
C THR A 559 2.46 -26.59 -10.98
N ARG A 560 3.17 -27.49 -11.66
CA ARG A 560 4.54 -27.85 -11.25
C ARG A 560 5.49 -26.68 -11.51
N VAL A 561 6.21 -26.27 -10.48
CA VAL A 561 7.19 -25.19 -10.54
C VAL A 561 8.57 -25.74 -10.91
N GLU A 562 9.21 -25.11 -11.90
CA GLU A 562 10.61 -25.36 -12.24
C GLU A 562 11.54 -24.61 -11.28
N ARG A 563 12.65 -25.27 -10.90
CA ARG A 563 13.64 -24.73 -9.96
C ARG A 563 15.06 -25.01 -10.41
N GLY A 564 16.01 -24.27 -9.84
CA GLY A 564 17.44 -24.56 -9.95
C GLY A 564 18.17 -23.71 -10.97
N GLN A 565 19.14 -24.32 -11.66
CA GLN A 565 20.10 -23.59 -12.49
C GLN A 565 19.47 -22.79 -13.63
N GLY A 566 18.35 -23.24 -14.21
CA GLY A 566 17.65 -22.52 -15.29
C GLY A 566 17.21 -21.12 -14.85
N PRO A 567 16.32 -21.02 -13.85
CA PRO A 567 15.91 -19.73 -13.26
C PRO A 567 17.08 -18.88 -12.74
N MET A 568 18.09 -19.50 -12.12
CA MET A 568 19.29 -18.79 -11.68
C MET A 568 20.01 -18.12 -12.87
N SER A 569 20.25 -18.85 -13.96
CA SER A 569 20.85 -18.29 -15.17
C SER A 569 20.01 -17.16 -15.76
N SER A 570 18.68 -17.27 -15.76
CA SER A 570 17.79 -16.20 -16.23
C SER A 570 17.93 -14.92 -15.38
N SER A 571 18.04 -15.06 -14.06
CA SER A 571 18.28 -13.93 -13.16
C SER A 571 19.62 -13.23 -13.42
N GLU A 572 20.69 -14.01 -13.68
CA GLU A 572 22.02 -13.47 -14.01
C GLU A 572 22.04 -12.80 -15.39
N GLU A 573 21.33 -13.37 -16.37
CA GLU A 573 21.17 -12.79 -17.70
C GLU A 573 20.43 -11.46 -17.64
N ARG A 574 19.38 -11.36 -16.82
CA ARG A 574 18.65 -10.10 -16.57
C ARG A 574 19.57 -9.05 -15.94
N LEU A 575 20.31 -9.40 -14.89
CA LEU A 575 21.27 -8.49 -14.29
C LEU A 575 22.34 -8.05 -15.29
N LYS A 576 22.92 -8.99 -16.04
CA LYS A 576 23.93 -8.69 -17.05
C LYS A 576 23.40 -7.77 -18.15
N ALA A 577 22.17 -7.97 -18.60
CA ALA A 577 21.52 -7.12 -19.58
C ALA A 577 21.34 -5.69 -19.04
N LEU A 578 20.93 -5.56 -17.78
CA LEU A 578 20.84 -4.27 -17.09
C LEU A 578 22.23 -3.61 -16.96
N LEU A 579 23.26 -4.32 -16.51
CA LEU A 579 24.61 -3.76 -16.35
C LEU A 579 25.29 -3.39 -17.68
N ALA A 580 24.78 -3.89 -18.80
CA ALA A 580 25.24 -3.52 -20.14
C ALA A 580 24.66 -2.18 -20.63
N THR A 581 23.69 -1.60 -19.91
CA THR A 581 23.17 -0.25 -20.16
C THR A 581 23.83 0.79 -19.26
N ASP A 582 23.57 2.07 -19.53
CA ASP A 582 24.02 3.19 -18.70
C ASP A 582 23.07 3.38 -17.50
N ILE A 583 23.23 2.54 -16.49
CA ILE A 583 22.34 2.54 -15.31
C ILE A 583 22.58 3.74 -14.39
N LEU A 584 21.56 4.13 -13.63
CA LEU A 584 21.68 5.24 -12.69
C LEU A 584 22.74 4.96 -11.60
N PRO A 585 23.50 5.98 -11.13
CA PRO A 585 24.46 5.79 -10.05
C PRO A 585 23.84 5.22 -8.77
N GLN A 586 22.61 5.63 -8.45
CA GLN A 586 21.88 5.15 -7.27
C GLN A 586 21.50 3.67 -7.40
N THR A 587 21.05 3.24 -8.59
CA THR A 587 20.71 1.83 -8.84
C THR A 587 21.95 0.95 -8.96
N ARG A 588 23.07 1.49 -9.47
CA ARG A 588 24.39 0.84 -9.37
C ARG A 588 24.79 0.62 -7.91
N GLY A 589 24.53 1.57 -7.02
CA GLY A 589 24.74 1.39 -5.58
C GLY A 589 23.97 0.19 -5.02
N VAL A 590 22.70 0.02 -5.39
CA VAL A 590 21.91 -1.17 -5.00
C VAL A 590 22.50 -2.45 -5.57
N VAL A 591 22.98 -2.43 -6.82
CA VAL A 591 23.65 -3.59 -7.41
C VAL A 591 24.87 -4.00 -6.60
N ASP A 592 25.74 -3.05 -6.29
CA ASP A 592 27.05 -3.32 -5.69
C ASP A 592 26.93 -3.71 -4.21
N HIS A 593 25.98 -3.10 -3.48
CA HIS A 593 25.84 -3.27 -2.02
C HIS A 593 24.76 -4.27 -1.60
N LEU A 594 23.83 -4.64 -2.49
CA LEU A 594 22.75 -5.59 -2.18
C LEU A 594 22.69 -6.76 -3.17
N VAL A 595 22.43 -6.49 -4.46
CA VAL A 595 22.06 -7.56 -5.41
C VAL A 595 23.23 -8.50 -5.71
N ASN A 596 24.43 -7.98 -5.98
CA ASN A 596 25.62 -8.81 -6.21
C ASN A 596 25.97 -9.65 -4.97
N PRO A 597 26.08 -9.07 -3.75
CA PRO A 597 26.28 -9.86 -2.54
C PRO A 597 25.24 -10.97 -2.32
N VAL A 598 23.97 -10.69 -2.58
CA VAL A 598 22.88 -11.68 -2.47
C VAL A 598 23.04 -12.80 -3.50
N LEU A 599 23.32 -12.48 -4.77
CA LEU A 599 23.55 -13.48 -5.80
C LEU A 599 24.78 -14.34 -5.49
N ASP A 600 25.86 -13.73 -5.00
CA ASP A 600 27.06 -14.44 -4.61
C ASP A 600 26.80 -15.39 -3.43
N TYR A 601 26.00 -14.96 -2.45
CA TYR A 601 25.55 -15.83 -1.35
C TYR A 601 24.73 -17.03 -1.85
N VAL A 602 23.75 -16.80 -2.73
CA VAL A 602 22.93 -17.88 -3.34
C VAL A 602 23.80 -18.86 -4.14
N LYS A 603 24.92 -18.41 -4.72
CA LYS A 603 25.91 -19.26 -5.41
C LYS A 603 26.90 -19.94 -4.47
N GLY A 604 26.79 -19.74 -3.15
CA GLY A 604 27.58 -20.40 -2.13
C GLY A 604 28.68 -19.55 -1.49
N ALA A 605 28.64 -18.21 -1.63
CA ALA A 605 29.48 -17.34 -0.79
C ALA A 605 29.00 -17.35 0.67
N ASP A 606 29.92 -17.11 1.60
CA ASP A 606 29.66 -17.26 3.05
C ASP A 606 29.05 -16.01 3.72
N THR A 607 28.83 -14.92 2.98
CA THR A 607 28.48 -13.61 3.55
C THR A 607 27.35 -12.92 2.82
N LEU A 608 26.45 -12.29 3.57
CA LEU A 608 25.43 -11.36 3.11
C LEU A 608 25.73 -9.96 3.66
N PRO A 609 25.26 -8.89 3.01
CA PRO A 609 25.42 -7.53 3.51
C PRO A 609 24.54 -7.31 4.75
N ALA A 610 25.00 -6.46 5.67
CA ALA A 610 24.19 -6.00 6.80
C ALA A 610 23.19 -4.91 6.35
N GLU A 611 22.09 -4.70 7.08
CA GLU A 611 21.10 -3.67 6.72
C GLU A 611 21.71 -2.26 6.63
N THR A 612 22.62 -1.90 7.53
CA THR A 612 23.36 -0.60 7.45
C THR A 612 24.16 -0.41 6.17
N GLU A 613 24.53 -1.48 5.46
CA GLU A 613 25.40 -1.40 4.28
C GLU A 613 24.62 -1.10 2.99
N PHE A 614 23.32 -1.39 2.95
CA PHE A 614 22.54 -1.27 1.72
C PHE A 614 21.29 -0.39 1.83
N VAL A 615 20.73 -0.16 3.03
CA VAL A 615 19.45 0.56 3.16
C VAL A 615 19.54 1.99 2.61
N GLY A 616 20.59 2.74 2.93
CA GLY A 616 20.80 4.07 2.36
C GLY A 616 20.86 4.07 0.82
N HIS A 617 21.41 3.02 0.20
CA HIS A 617 21.43 2.85 -1.24
C HIS A 617 20.04 2.55 -1.82
N VAL A 618 19.25 1.71 -1.13
CA VAL A 618 17.85 1.43 -1.51
C VAL A 618 17.03 2.72 -1.47
N LEU A 619 17.08 3.46 -0.35
CA LEU A 619 16.36 4.74 -0.21
C LEU A 619 16.78 5.76 -1.27
N SER A 620 18.08 5.84 -1.58
CA SER A 620 18.59 6.72 -2.64
C SER A 620 18.08 6.32 -4.03
N ALA A 621 18.01 5.02 -4.32
CA ALA A 621 17.50 4.51 -5.58
C ALA A 621 16.00 4.77 -5.75
N GLU A 622 15.19 4.68 -4.67
CA GLU A 622 13.76 5.04 -4.70
C GLU A 622 13.52 6.49 -5.14
N LEU A 623 14.44 7.40 -4.79
CA LEU A 623 14.36 8.83 -5.13
C LEU A 623 15.07 9.22 -6.43
N ALA A 624 15.71 8.28 -7.11
CA ALA A 624 16.53 8.56 -8.28
C ALA A 624 15.71 9.13 -9.47
N TYR A 625 16.40 9.88 -10.32
CA TYR A 625 15.91 10.45 -11.57
C TYR A 625 16.89 10.14 -12.72
N PRO A 626 16.42 10.03 -13.98
CA PRO A 626 15.03 10.17 -14.43
C PRO A 626 14.10 9.05 -13.97
N GLN A 627 12.84 9.39 -13.68
CA GLN A 627 11.84 8.48 -13.10
C GLN A 627 11.60 7.23 -13.96
N GLY A 628 11.40 7.40 -15.28
CA GLY A 628 11.13 6.31 -16.20
C GLY A 628 12.25 5.27 -16.23
N GLN A 629 13.50 5.73 -16.25
CA GLN A 629 14.67 4.85 -16.18
C GLN A 629 14.74 4.13 -14.83
N LYS A 630 14.68 4.87 -13.71
CA LYS A 630 14.66 4.30 -12.36
C LYS A 630 13.65 3.15 -12.24
N ILE A 631 12.40 3.37 -12.65
CA ILE A 631 11.33 2.38 -12.48
C ILE A 631 11.68 1.06 -13.19
N LEU A 632 12.18 1.13 -14.43
CA LEU A 632 12.56 -0.08 -15.18
C LEU A 632 13.74 -0.80 -14.54
N GLU A 633 14.74 -0.06 -14.07
CA GLU A 633 15.90 -0.63 -13.38
C GLU A 633 15.51 -1.28 -12.06
N LEU A 634 14.67 -0.62 -11.26
CA LEU A 634 14.15 -1.17 -10.01
C LEU A 634 13.27 -2.41 -10.24
N TRP A 635 12.47 -2.45 -11.31
CA TRP A 635 11.75 -3.67 -11.68
C TRP A 635 12.72 -4.82 -11.97
N ASP A 636 13.73 -4.59 -12.80
CA ASP A 636 14.68 -5.63 -13.17
C ASP A 636 15.46 -6.15 -11.95
N LEU A 637 15.93 -5.27 -11.07
CA LEU A 637 16.63 -5.66 -9.85
C LEU A 637 15.73 -6.43 -8.87
N ALA A 638 14.48 -6.00 -8.68
CA ALA A 638 13.53 -6.73 -7.85
C ALA A 638 13.31 -8.14 -8.42
N ILE A 639 13.03 -8.25 -9.72
CA ILE A 639 12.81 -9.55 -10.38
C ILE A 639 14.03 -10.46 -10.24
N VAL A 640 15.27 -9.93 -10.34
CA VAL A 640 16.48 -10.73 -10.10
C VAL A 640 16.47 -11.36 -8.70
N MET A 641 16.16 -10.60 -7.65
CA MET A 641 16.11 -11.12 -6.28
C MET A 641 15.03 -12.17 -6.06
N TRP A 642 13.90 -12.06 -6.76
CA TRP A 642 12.83 -13.04 -6.69
C TRP A 642 13.14 -14.32 -7.50
N GLU A 643 13.61 -14.19 -8.75
CA GLU A 643 13.96 -15.30 -9.65
C GLU A 643 15.13 -16.13 -9.10
N CYS A 644 16.15 -15.49 -8.51
CA CYS A 644 17.30 -16.21 -7.94
C CYS A 644 16.99 -16.98 -6.65
N GLY A 645 15.78 -16.82 -6.09
CA GLY A 645 15.35 -17.53 -4.89
C GLY A 645 15.72 -16.86 -3.56
N ALA A 646 16.29 -15.65 -3.59
CA ALA A 646 16.62 -14.91 -2.36
C ALA A 646 15.36 -14.62 -1.53
N MET A 647 14.30 -14.12 -2.18
CA MET A 647 13.04 -13.84 -1.48
C MET A 647 12.31 -15.12 -1.07
N TRP A 648 12.44 -16.21 -1.84
CA TRP A 648 11.97 -17.55 -1.43
C TRP A 648 12.63 -17.94 -0.10
N GLY A 649 13.95 -17.86 -0.02
CA GLY A 649 14.70 -18.17 1.19
C GLY A 649 14.30 -17.33 2.39
N ALA A 650 14.16 -16.02 2.20
CA ALA A 650 13.69 -15.12 3.26
C ALA A 650 12.31 -15.54 3.80
N GLY A 651 11.35 -15.84 2.93
CA GLY A 651 10.01 -16.26 3.37
C GLY A 651 9.97 -17.64 4.05
N ILE A 652 10.78 -18.61 3.60
CA ILE A 652 10.87 -19.90 4.32
C ILE A 652 11.48 -19.74 5.71
N ALA A 653 12.50 -18.90 5.85
CA ALA A 653 13.02 -18.55 7.17
C ALA A 653 11.94 -17.85 8.02
N GLY A 654 11.19 -16.92 7.42
CA GLY A 654 10.03 -16.29 8.05
C GLY A 654 9.00 -17.31 8.54
N LEU A 655 8.65 -18.32 7.73
CA LEU A 655 7.71 -19.39 8.08
C LEU A 655 8.12 -20.20 9.30
N CYS A 656 9.41 -20.21 9.66
CA CYS A 656 9.93 -20.91 10.83
C CYS A 656 9.79 -20.10 12.13
N TYR A 657 9.25 -18.88 12.08
CA TYR A 657 9.12 -18.02 13.26
C TYR A 657 8.25 -18.68 14.33
N THR A 658 8.54 -18.38 15.59
CA THR A 658 7.71 -18.80 16.73
C THR A 658 7.38 -17.58 17.58
N HIS A 659 6.15 -17.50 18.07
CA HIS A 659 5.67 -16.40 18.89
C HIS A 659 5.07 -16.96 20.18
N THR A 660 5.34 -16.26 21.29
CA THR A 660 4.90 -16.65 22.64
C THR A 660 4.16 -15.52 23.37
N GLY A 661 3.73 -14.50 22.62
CA GLY A 661 3.07 -13.30 23.14
C GLY A 661 1.55 -13.33 23.02
N LYS A 662 0.95 -12.14 22.92
CA LYS A 662 -0.47 -11.99 22.57
C LYS A 662 -0.62 -11.90 21.05
N VAL A 663 -1.85 -12.08 20.58
CA VAL A 663 -2.22 -11.81 19.19
C VAL A 663 -1.82 -10.38 18.79
N ASN A 664 -1.56 -10.19 17.49
CA ASN A 664 -0.98 -8.98 16.89
C ASN A 664 0.45 -8.70 17.39
N CYS A 665 1.47 -9.11 16.62
CA CYS A 665 2.89 -8.85 16.96
C CYS A 665 3.44 -7.54 16.37
N ASP A 666 2.54 -6.68 15.88
CA ASP A 666 2.84 -5.65 14.90
C ASP A 666 3.05 -4.25 15.49
N ARG A 667 3.30 -4.16 16.81
CA ARG A 667 3.44 -2.89 17.53
C ARG A 667 4.86 -2.34 17.52
N ALA A 668 4.97 -1.02 17.56
CA ALA A 668 6.26 -0.33 17.69
C ALA A 668 6.92 -0.61 19.05
N ARG A 669 8.25 -0.69 19.07
CA ARG A 669 9.04 -1.02 20.26
C ARG A 669 10.16 -0.01 20.52
N HIS A 670 10.40 0.32 21.80
CA HIS A 670 11.46 1.25 22.25
C HIS A 670 12.72 0.55 22.79
N ASP A 671 12.76 -0.78 22.80
CA ASP A 671 13.87 -1.55 23.38
C ASP A 671 14.99 -1.85 22.37
N LEU A 672 14.95 -1.20 21.21
CA LEU A 672 15.95 -1.34 20.13
C LEU A 672 16.82 -0.08 20.09
N ALA A 673 18.14 -0.27 20.02
CA ALA A 673 19.13 0.81 19.93
C ALA A 673 19.86 0.81 18.58
N ASP A 674 20.64 1.84 18.27
CA ASP A 674 21.30 2.05 16.96
C ASP A 674 22.08 0.82 16.43
N HIS A 675 22.70 0.04 17.32
CA HIS A 675 23.41 -1.21 16.97
C HIS A 675 22.49 -2.34 16.48
N THR A 676 21.17 -2.19 16.57
CA THR A 676 20.18 -3.18 16.09
C THR A 676 20.25 -3.34 14.57
N TRP A 677 20.75 -2.31 13.87
CA TRP A 677 20.94 -2.30 12.43
C TRP A 677 22.19 -3.05 11.95
N THR A 678 23.13 -3.36 12.85
CA THR A 678 24.47 -3.89 12.53
C THR A 678 24.62 -5.40 12.69
#